data_AF-A0A8C5R535-F1
#
_entry.id   AF-A0A8C5R535-F1
#
_cell.length_a   1.000
_cell.length_b   1.000
_cell.length_c   1.000
_cell.angle_alpha   90.00
_cell.angle_beta   90.00
_cell.angle_gamma   90.00
#
_symmetry.space_group_name_H-M   'P 1'
#
loop_
_entity.id
_entity.type
_entity.pdbx_description
1 polymer ?
#
loop_
_entity_poly.entity_id
_entity_poly.type
_entity_poly.pdbx_seq_one_letter_code
_entity_poly.pdbx_strand_id
1 'polypeptide(L)'
;MAACGRVGLCCVLALLVWPARGEQPAVQDGAPGPQAGAAQTRRVSSWKLAEEEACREDVSRICPKHTWSNNLAVLECLQDVREADNEISSDCNHLLWNYKYNLTKDIKFESVAKEICKSTLSTLKECADETPGKGYVVSCLVDHRGNITEYQCQQYITKMAAIIYSDYRLICGFMEDCKADINSLKCGSIRPGEKDPHSQGEVVSCLEKGIIREEEKDSDVHVSDRCKQAILRVAELSSDDFHLDRHLYFACRDDRERFCEAVQAGEGRVYKCLFNHKFEESMSEKCRDALTTRQKLIAQDYKISYSLAKSCKADLKKYRCNVENHSRSRETRLSYLLLCLESAVHRGRTVSSECQGEMLDYRRILMEDFSLNPEIILSCRGEIESHCSGLHRKGRTLHCLMKVVRGEKGNVAEKCQQAVQILIQEIDPGNDYRIDRALNEACESVIQTACKHIRSGDPMILSCLMEHLYTEKMVEDCEHRLLELQYFISRDWKLDPMLYRKCQGDASRLCFARGWNDTSENIPAGAVFSCLYRHAYRTEEQGRRLSRECRAEVLRILHQRALDVKLDPALQAKCMSDLGKWCNEKTETGQELECLQDHMDDLVVDCREVVANLTELESEDIQIEALLMRACEPIIQGYCHEVADNQIDSGDLMECLIQNKHQKEMNEKCAVGVTHFQLIQMKDFRFSYKFKMACKEDVLKLCPNIKKKVDVVICLSTTVRNDTLQEVKEHRVSLKCRKQLRVEELEMSEDIRLEPELYEACKNDIKSVCPSVPYGNAQIIECLKESKKQLTPWCHQKVFKLQESEMMDPELDYTLMRVCKQMIKRYCSDTDSKGIMHCLKQNKNSETMDPKCKQMITKRQITQNTDYRLNPILRKSCKADIPKFCQAILKNAKDDTELEGQVISCLKVKYGEQRLSTDCEDQIRVIIQETALDYRLDPQLQIQCSEEISTLCGEEAAAQEPTGQVEECLKMNLLKLKSNGCKKEVLNMLKESKADIFVDPVLHTACALDIKHHCAAIPPGKGRQMSCLIEALQDKVVRLQPECKKRLQDRVEMWGFAAKVAPAEGFSDLAVQVMTSPSKNYILSILLVGVCVLFFGGLLCGRITKRVTREMKDRDFFAPLICIFVTVLRY
;
A
#
# COMPACT_ATOMS: atom_id res chain seq x y z
N MET A 1 50.39 22.60 19.55
CA MET A 1 51.56 23.46 19.78
C MET A 1 51.13 24.91 19.61
N ALA A 2 51.47 25.74 20.59
CA ALA A 2 51.71 27.20 20.60
C ALA A 2 51.53 28.01 19.30
N ALA A 3 51.24 29.31 19.28
CA ALA A 3 50.89 30.36 20.24
C ALA A 3 50.85 31.69 19.42
N CYS A 4 50.25 32.74 20.02
CA CYS A 4 50.61 34.17 19.88
C CYS A 4 50.43 34.94 18.55
N GLY A 5 49.76 36.11 18.66
CA GLY A 5 50.49 37.37 18.49
C GLY A 5 49.90 38.48 17.58
N ARG A 6 49.03 39.33 18.17
CA ARG A 6 49.16 40.81 18.33
C ARG A 6 49.47 41.78 17.14
N VAL A 7 48.58 42.79 17.03
CA VAL A 7 48.78 44.27 17.18
C VAL A 7 48.88 45.21 15.96
N GLY A 8 48.12 46.32 16.04
CA GLY A 8 48.46 47.67 15.55
C GLY A 8 47.22 48.55 15.27
N LEU A 9 46.70 49.36 16.22
CA LEU A 9 46.99 50.81 16.50
C LEU A 9 46.48 51.78 15.39
N CYS A 10 45.96 53.00 15.60
CA CYS A 10 45.77 53.89 16.77
C CYS A 10 44.98 55.14 16.29
N CYS A 11 44.23 55.83 17.17
CA CYS A 11 44.44 57.26 17.50
C CYS A 11 43.51 57.76 18.61
N VAL A 12 44.04 58.74 19.34
CA VAL A 12 43.74 59.23 20.70
C VAL A 12 43.44 60.74 20.61
N LEU A 13 42.70 61.33 21.58
CA LEU A 13 43.04 62.61 22.22
C LEU A 13 42.10 62.98 23.41
N ALA A 14 42.54 62.55 24.59
CA ALA A 14 42.70 63.21 25.89
C ALA A 14 42.37 64.73 26.13
N LEU A 15 41.77 65.06 27.33
CA LEU A 15 42.34 65.83 28.49
C LEU A 15 41.54 67.01 29.16
N LEU A 16 41.37 66.90 30.51
CA LEU A 16 41.60 67.85 31.64
C LEU A 16 40.49 68.72 32.35
N VAL A 17 40.32 68.43 33.67
CA VAL A 17 40.43 69.27 34.91
C VAL A 17 39.30 70.17 35.48
N TRP A 18 39.06 69.98 36.81
CA TRP A 18 38.33 70.66 37.94
C TRP A 18 38.53 72.20 38.13
N PRO A 19 38.00 72.96 39.16
CA PRO A 19 37.18 72.65 40.39
C PRO A 19 36.09 73.71 40.89
N ALA A 20 35.30 73.30 41.92
CA ALA A 20 34.88 73.94 43.22
C ALA A 20 34.06 75.27 43.42
N ARG A 21 33.35 75.25 44.59
CA ARG A 21 32.65 76.29 45.44
C ARG A 21 31.21 76.66 45.04
N GLY A 22 30.24 76.85 45.95
CA GLY A 22 30.18 76.82 47.41
C GLY A 22 28.83 77.37 47.91
N GLU A 23 28.60 77.27 49.22
CA GLU A 23 27.63 78.00 50.08
C GLU A 23 26.24 77.38 50.40
N GLN A 24 26.13 76.91 51.66
CA GLN A 24 24.94 76.97 52.52
C GLN A 24 24.71 78.43 52.98
N PRO A 25 23.56 78.75 53.59
CA PRO A 25 23.54 78.72 55.06
C PRO A 25 22.27 78.12 55.68
N ALA A 26 22.45 77.69 56.92
CA ALA A 26 21.44 77.27 57.87
C ALA A 26 20.83 78.47 58.65
N VAL A 27 19.80 78.19 59.47
CA VAL A 27 19.75 78.43 60.94
C VAL A 27 18.32 78.74 61.46
N GLN A 28 17.78 77.76 62.20
CA GLN A 28 17.14 77.77 63.54
C GLN A 28 15.80 78.47 63.92
N ASP A 29 15.05 77.64 64.66
CA ASP A 29 14.41 77.83 65.98
C ASP A 29 12.98 78.39 66.12
N GLY A 30 12.20 77.64 66.93
CA GLY A 30 11.13 78.21 67.75
C GLY A 30 9.88 77.33 67.92
N ALA A 31 9.86 76.45 68.93
CA ALA A 31 8.62 76.00 69.59
C ALA A 31 8.35 76.92 70.82
N PRO A 32 7.09 77.12 71.27
CA PRO A 32 6.49 76.18 72.23
C PRO A 32 4.95 75.99 72.10
N GLY A 33 4.40 74.89 72.66
CA GLY A 33 2.95 74.64 72.80
C GLY A 33 2.33 75.31 74.04
N PRO A 34 1.32 74.73 74.70
CA PRO A 34 0.05 74.12 74.25
C PRO A 34 -1.17 74.82 74.91
N GLN A 35 -2.42 74.63 74.43
CA GLN A 35 -3.61 74.72 75.29
C GLN A 35 -4.88 74.14 74.65
N ALA A 36 -5.59 73.34 75.44
CA ALA A 36 -6.86 72.69 75.12
C ALA A 36 -8.04 73.66 75.35
N GLY A 37 -9.02 73.62 74.44
CA GLY A 37 -10.32 74.25 74.58
C GLY A 37 -11.37 73.43 73.83
N ALA A 38 -12.36 72.92 74.57
CA ALA A 38 -13.40 72.03 74.07
C ALA A 38 -14.46 72.77 73.23
N ALA A 39 -14.95 72.05 72.22
CA ALA A 39 -16.27 72.09 71.61
C ALA A 39 -16.78 73.42 70.99
N GLN A 40 -16.81 73.45 69.66
CA GLN A 40 -18.04 73.74 68.91
C GLN A 40 -17.98 73.13 67.50
N THR A 41 -18.98 72.30 67.24
CA THR A 41 -19.30 71.60 66.00
C THR A 41 -19.47 72.57 64.83
N ARG A 42 -18.43 72.71 64.00
CA ARG A 42 -18.61 73.13 62.60
C ARG A 42 -18.93 71.89 61.78
N ARG A 43 -20.17 71.79 61.30
CA ARG A 43 -20.52 70.95 60.16
C ARG A 43 -19.60 71.35 59.01
N VAL A 44 -18.54 70.56 58.79
CA VAL A 44 -17.81 70.59 57.53
C VAL A 44 -18.83 70.16 56.48
N SER A 45 -19.11 71.04 55.52
CA SER A 45 -19.86 70.69 54.32
C SER A 45 -19.22 69.43 53.74
N SER A 46 -19.98 68.34 53.69
CA SER A 46 -19.53 67.09 53.05
C SER A 46 -19.10 67.44 51.64
N TRP A 47 -17.79 67.44 51.39
CA TRP A 47 -17.20 67.58 50.08
C TRP A 47 -17.94 66.66 49.09
N LYS A 48 -18.40 67.18 47.94
CA LYS A 48 -19.16 66.40 46.96
C LYS A 48 -18.44 66.32 45.62
N LEU A 49 -18.26 65.10 45.12
CA LEU A 49 -17.68 64.82 43.81
C LEU A 49 -18.43 65.50 42.66
N ALA A 50 -19.76 65.60 42.76
CA ALA A 50 -20.60 66.27 41.78
C ALA A 50 -20.41 67.80 41.75
N GLU A 51 -19.83 68.38 42.79
CA GLU A 51 -19.62 69.83 42.91
C GLU A 51 -18.17 70.23 42.61
N GLU A 52 -17.26 69.27 42.41
CA GLU A 52 -15.84 69.53 42.14
C GLU A 52 -15.58 69.85 40.67
N GLU A 53 -14.79 70.90 40.41
CA GLU A 53 -14.55 71.42 39.06
C GLU A 53 -14.03 70.35 38.11
N ALA A 54 -13.13 69.49 38.59
CA ALA A 54 -12.54 68.43 37.78
C ALA A 54 -13.56 67.36 37.33
N CYS A 55 -14.65 67.13 38.08
CA CYS A 55 -15.63 66.06 37.80
C CYS A 55 -17.06 66.54 37.51
N ARG A 56 -17.36 67.83 37.72
CA ARG A 56 -18.72 68.37 37.64
C ARG A 56 -19.38 68.14 36.28
N GLU A 57 -18.66 68.41 35.19
CA GLU A 57 -19.16 68.21 33.83
C GLU A 57 -19.43 66.73 33.53
N ASP A 58 -18.48 65.87 33.86
CA ASP A 58 -18.60 64.41 33.67
C ASP A 58 -19.76 63.81 34.47
N VAL A 59 -19.91 64.19 35.74
CA VAL A 59 -21.03 63.74 36.60
C VAL A 59 -22.36 64.25 36.07
N SER A 60 -22.41 65.47 35.55
CA SER A 60 -23.65 66.03 35.01
C SER A 60 -24.11 65.39 33.72
N ARG A 61 -23.15 64.92 32.91
CA ARG A 61 -23.37 64.26 31.63
C ARG A 61 -23.75 62.79 31.82
N ILE A 62 -23.09 62.10 32.75
CA ILE A 62 -23.17 60.65 32.90
C ILE A 62 -24.20 60.24 33.95
N CYS A 63 -24.30 60.98 35.06
CA CYS A 63 -25.00 60.52 36.25
C CYS A 63 -26.33 61.25 36.52
N PRO A 64 -27.42 60.51 36.82
CA PRO A 64 -28.71 61.12 37.09
C PRO A 64 -28.68 61.94 38.40
N LYS A 65 -29.35 63.10 38.42
CA LYS A 65 -29.25 64.11 39.50
C LYS A 65 -29.49 63.60 40.93
N HIS A 66 -30.21 62.49 41.10
CA HIS A 66 -30.47 61.90 42.41
C HIS A 66 -29.23 61.23 43.04
N THR A 67 -28.19 60.90 42.25
CA THR A 67 -26.95 60.32 42.78
C THR A 67 -25.98 61.38 43.30
N TRP A 68 -26.12 62.64 42.89
CA TRP A 68 -25.18 63.73 43.18
C TRP A 68 -25.03 64.05 44.66
N SER A 69 -26.00 63.66 45.50
CA SER A 69 -25.96 63.87 46.94
C SER A 69 -25.03 62.91 47.70
N ASN A 70 -24.58 61.83 47.06
CA ASN A 70 -23.73 60.82 47.68
C ASN A 70 -22.53 60.49 46.79
N ASN A 71 -21.32 60.82 47.25
CA ASN A 71 -20.08 60.54 46.52
C ASN A 71 -19.90 59.06 46.15
N LEU A 72 -20.39 58.13 46.98
CA LEU A 72 -20.34 56.70 46.65
C LEU A 72 -21.31 56.34 45.51
N ALA A 73 -22.49 56.96 45.47
CA ALA A 73 -23.45 56.76 44.39
C ALA A 73 -23.00 57.43 43.08
N VAL A 74 -22.28 58.55 43.17
CA VAL A 74 -21.60 59.17 42.03
C VAL A 74 -20.48 58.26 41.53
N LEU A 75 -19.65 57.70 42.43
CA LEU A 75 -18.60 56.75 42.06
C LEU A 75 -19.16 55.50 41.36
N GLU A 76 -20.21 54.89 41.91
CA GLU A 76 -20.87 53.71 41.34
C GLU A 76 -21.44 54.01 39.95
N CYS A 77 -22.10 55.15 39.80
CA CYS A 77 -22.63 55.58 38.49
C CYS A 77 -21.53 55.84 37.45
N LEU A 78 -20.45 56.52 37.83
CA LEU A 78 -19.30 56.77 36.94
C LEU A 78 -18.50 55.49 36.63
N GLN A 79 -18.71 54.40 37.37
CA GLN A 79 -18.08 53.11 37.10
C GLN A 79 -18.82 52.33 36.00
N ASP A 80 -20.13 52.53 35.85
CA ASP A 80 -21.02 51.79 34.94
C ASP A 80 -21.20 52.43 33.54
N VAL A 81 -20.24 53.25 33.10
CA VAL A 81 -20.38 53.97 31.82
C VAL A 81 -20.27 53.03 30.61
N ARG A 82 -21.35 52.97 29.84
CA ARG A 82 -21.56 51.99 28.74
C ARG A 82 -21.16 52.47 27.35
N GLU A 83 -21.03 53.78 27.11
CA GLU A 83 -20.91 54.35 25.76
C GLU A 83 -19.59 55.10 25.55
N ALA A 84 -19.04 55.03 24.32
CA ALA A 84 -17.79 55.71 23.93
C ALA A 84 -17.89 57.25 23.99
N ASP A 85 -19.08 57.81 23.75
CA ASP A 85 -19.35 59.25 23.88
C ASP A 85 -19.39 59.72 25.35
N ASN A 86 -19.28 58.77 26.30
CA ASN A 86 -19.38 59.04 27.71
C ASN A 86 -18.07 58.95 28.52
N GLU A 87 -16.91 58.97 27.87
CA GLU A 87 -15.60 58.91 28.55
C GLU A 87 -15.39 60.03 29.60
N ILE A 88 -14.86 59.66 30.77
CA ILE A 88 -14.58 60.58 31.87
C ILE A 88 -13.27 61.32 31.58
N SER A 89 -13.21 62.63 31.84
CA SER A 89 -12.00 63.43 31.65
C SER A 89 -10.80 62.92 32.47
N SER A 90 -9.57 63.19 32.01
CA SER A 90 -8.35 62.80 32.73
C SER A 90 -8.27 63.40 34.13
N ASP A 91 -8.74 64.65 34.26
CA ASP A 91 -8.70 65.41 35.50
C ASP A 91 -9.74 64.89 36.51
N CYS A 92 -10.95 64.55 36.04
CA CYS A 92 -11.92 63.86 36.89
C CYS A 92 -11.39 62.49 37.32
N ASN A 93 -10.83 61.71 36.40
CA ASN A 93 -10.26 60.40 36.72
C ASN A 93 -9.15 60.50 37.78
N HIS A 94 -8.28 61.51 37.71
CA HIS A 94 -7.25 61.74 38.72
C HIS A 94 -7.85 62.13 40.08
N LEU A 95 -8.91 62.94 40.11
CA LEU A 95 -9.61 63.28 41.35
C LEU A 95 -10.30 62.07 41.97
N LEU A 96 -11.00 61.27 41.16
CA LEU A 96 -11.65 60.02 41.58
C LEU A 96 -10.61 59.04 42.12
N TRP A 97 -9.43 58.98 41.53
CA TRP A 97 -8.31 58.16 42.01
C TRP A 97 -7.86 58.56 43.41
N ASN A 98 -7.54 59.84 43.63
CA ASN A 98 -7.14 60.35 44.94
C ASN A 98 -8.23 60.10 45.99
N TYR A 99 -9.49 60.27 45.61
CA TYR A 99 -10.62 60.02 46.50
C TYR A 99 -10.75 58.53 46.87
N LYS A 100 -10.70 57.61 45.90
CA LYS A 100 -10.73 56.15 46.14
C LYS A 100 -9.55 55.68 47.00
N TYR A 101 -8.35 56.20 46.75
CA TYR A 101 -7.16 55.89 47.55
C TYR A 101 -7.26 56.37 49.00
N ASN A 102 -7.80 57.56 49.22
CA ASN A 102 -8.01 58.08 50.57
C ASN A 102 -9.14 57.32 51.28
N LEU A 103 -10.15 56.85 50.54
CA LEU A 103 -11.28 56.07 51.07
C LEU A 103 -10.85 54.71 51.66
N THR A 104 -9.88 54.04 51.04
CA THR A 104 -9.34 52.78 51.57
C THR A 104 -8.42 52.96 52.77
N LYS A 105 -7.82 54.14 52.93
CA LYS A 105 -6.96 54.48 54.08
C LYS A 105 -7.68 55.19 55.22
N ASP A 106 -8.94 55.56 55.01
CA ASP A 106 -9.73 56.28 56.00
C ASP A 106 -10.12 55.33 57.15
N ILE A 107 -9.68 55.70 58.35
CA ILE A 107 -9.97 55.00 59.61
C ILE A 107 -11.48 54.88 59.83
N LYS A 108 -12.29 55.82 59.33
CA LYS A 108 -13.75 55.75 59.40
C LYS A 108 -14.30 54.56 58.60
N PHE A 109 -13.76 54.29 57.41
CA PHE A 109 -14.18 53.15 56.58
C PHE A 109 -13.79 51.81 57.21
N GLU A 110 -12.60 51.72 57.80
CA GLU A 110 -12.21 50.53 58.57
C GLU A 110 -13.08 50.34 59.81
N SER A 111 -13.47 51.42 60.49
CA SER A 111 -14.35 51.34 61.67
C SER A 111 -15.76 50.85 61.31
N VAL A 112 -16.29 51.28 60.16
CA VAL A 112 -17.57 50.81 59.60
C VAL A 112 -17.47 49.33 59.21
N ALA A 113 -16.37 48.91 58.60
CA ALA A 113 -16.13 47.50 58.31
C ALA A 113 -16.05 46.66 59.59
N LYS A 114 -15.40 47.18 60.65
CA LYS A 114 -15.31 46.51 61.97
C LYS A 114 -16.65 46.41 62.69
N GLU A 115 -17.54 47.39 62.52
CA GLU A 115 -18.90 47.33 63.07
C GLU A 115 -19.81 46.39 62.27
N ILE A 116 -19.84 46.52 60.94
CA ILE A 116 -20.73 45.72 60.08
C ILE A 116 -20.30 44.24 60.03
N CYS A 117 -18.99 43.96 60.07
CA CYS A 117 -18.44 42.60 59.97
C CYS A 117 -17.94 42.05 61.33
N LYS A 118 -18.50 42.52 62.45
CA LYS A 118 -18.01 42.22 63.81
C LYS A 118 -17.97 40.71 64.12
N SER A 119 -19.01 39.97 63.72
CA SER A 119 -19.08 38.50 63.87
C SER A 119 -18.01 37.79 63.05
N THR A 120 -17.87 38.20 61.80
CA THR A 120 -16.90 37.63 60.85
C THR A 120 -15.46 37.88 61.31
N LEU A 121 -15.15 39.08 61.78
CA LEU A 121 -13.81 39.44 62.30
C LEU A 121 -13.43 38.68 63.58
N SER A 122 -14.42 38.29 64.40
CA SER A 122 -14.14 37.42 65.56
C SER A 122 -13.72 36.00 65.16
N THR A 123 -14.10 35.57 63.95
CA THR A 123 -13.77 34.26 63.38
C THR A 123 -12.47 34.32 62.56
N LEU A 124 -12.23 35.44 61.87
CA LEU A 124 -11.02 35.71 61.07
C LEU A 124 -10.05 36.61 61.83
N LYS A 125 -9.31 36.01 62.77
CA LYS A 125 -8.34 36.74 63.63
C LYS A 125 -7.27 37.48 62.82
N GLU A 126 -6.84 36.89 61.70
CA GLU A 126 -5.86 37.50 60.79
C GLU A 126 -6.34 38.85 60.24
N CYS A 127 -7.62 39.00 59.90
CA CYS A 127 -8.17 40.28 59.43
C CYS A 127 -8.43 41.28 60.56
N ALA A 128 -8.59 40.80 61.79
CA ALA A 128 -8.84 41.64 62.96
C ALA A 128 -7.55 42.30 63.50
N ASP A 129 -6.41 41.60 63.36
CA ASP A 129 -5.09 42.02 63.85
C ASP A 129 -4.34 42.97 62.89
N GLU A 130 -4.92 43.27 61.72
CA GLU A 130 -4.34 44.17 60.73
C GLU A 130 -4.19 45.62 61.23
N THR A 131 -3.11 46.29 60.80
CA THR A 131 -2.78 47.64 61.27
C THR A 131 -3.82 48.68 60.85
N PRO A 132 -4.44 49.43 61.77
CA PRO A 132 -5.44 50.44 61.44
C PRO A 132 -4.89 51.60 60.60
N GLY A 133 -5.70 52.13 59.69
CA GLY A 133 -5.38 53.29 58.84
C GLY A 133 -4.55 52.97 57.59
N LYS A 134 -4.38 51.67 57.26
CA LYS A 134 -3.70 51.22 56.05
C LYS A 134 -4.62 50.59 55.00
N GLY A 135 -5.89 50.35 55.33
CA GLY A 135 -6.90 49.74 54.47
C GLY A 135 -6.91 48.21 54.46
N TYR A 136 -6.05 47.59 55.26
CA TYR A 136 -5.79 46.15 55.23
C TYR A 136 -6.95 45.32 55.79
N VAL A 137 -7.74 45.88 56.72
CA VAL A 137 -8.91 45.20 57.31
C VAL A 137 -9.99 44.95 56.24
N VAL A 138 -10.30 45.96 55.42
CA VAL A 138 -11.32 45.83 54.36
C VAL A 138 -10.79 44.92 53.26
N SER A 139 -9.52 45.06 52.86
CA SER A 139 -8.89 44.17 51.89
C SER A 139 -8.94 42.70 52.35
N CYS A 140 -8.57 42.41 53.60
CA CYS A 140 -8.58 41.05 54.16
C CYS A 140 -9.99 40.44 54.24
N LEU A 141 -11.01 41.27 54.56
CA LEU A 141 -12.40 40.82 54.54
C LEU A 141 -12.88 40.51 53.12
N VAL A 142 -12.46 41.31 52.12
CA VAL A 142 -12.73 41.00 50.72
C VAL A 142 -12.02 39.72 50.30
N ASP A 143 -10.79 39.47 50.77
CA ASP A 143 -10.07 38.21 50.53
C ASP A 143 -10.80 36.98 51.05
N HIS A 144 -11.57 37.15 52.11
CA HIS A 144 -12.38 36.11 52.74
C HIS A 144 -13.86 36.18 52.35
N ARG A 145 -14.24 36.94 51.32
CA ARG A 145 -15.64 37.15 50.88
C ARG A 145 -16.44 35.84 50.78
N GLY A 146 -15.82 34.75 50.32
CA GLY A 146 -16.46 33.43 50.20
C GLY A 146 -16.70 32.69 51.53
N ASN A 147 -16.06 33.12 52.62
CA ASN A 147 -16.22 32.57 53.98
C ASN A 147 -17.16 33.44 54.84
N ILE A 148 -17.61 34.59 54.33
CA ILE A 148 -18.55 35.48 55.01
C ILE A 148 -19.98 34.99 54.77
N THR A 149 -20.62 34.46 55.81
CA THR A 149 -22.01 33.99 55.77
C THR A 149 -23.02 35.06 56.20
N GLU A 150 -22.54 36.15 56.82
CA GLU A 150 -23.36 37.25 57.30
C GLU A 150 -23.80 38.18 56.15
N TYR A 151 -25.10 38.26 55.89
CA TYR A 151 -25.65 39.01 54.76
C TYR A 151 -25.25 40.50 54.73
N GLN A 152 -25.29 41.18 55.86
CA GLN A 152 -24.95 42.62 55.93
C GLN A 152 -23.47 42.87 55.65
N CYS A 153 -22.59 42.06 56.24
CA CYS A 153 -21.16 42.10 55.95
C CYS A 153 -20.89 41.71 54.49
N GLN A 154 -21.55 40.68 53.96
CA GLN A 154 -21.38 40.24 52.58
C GLN A 154 -21.82 41.31 51.57
N GLN A 155 -22.92 42.03 51.83
CA GLN A 155 -23.34 43.16 51.00
C GLN A 155 -22.37 44.33 51.06
N TYR A 156 -21.90 44.68 52.26
CA TYR A 156 -20.89 45.72 52.44
C TYR A 156 -19.60 45.37 51.69
N ILE A 157 -19.10 44.15 51.87
CA ILE A 157 -17.88 43.66 51.21
C ILE A 157 -18.06 43.54 49.70
N THR A 158 -19.24 43.18 49.19
CA THR A 158 -19.50 43.16 47.75
C THR A 158 -19.47 44.56 47.13
N LYS A 159 -20.05 45.57 47.81
CA LYS A 159 -19.95 46.97 47.38
C LYS A 159 -18.53 47.50 47.46
N MET A 160 -17.81 47.17 48.54
CA MET A 160 -16.41 47.55 48.71
C MET A 160 -15.50 46.86 47.68
N ALA A 161 -15.78 45.61 47.31
CA ALA A 161 -15.05 44.89 46.27
C ALA A 161 -15.16 45.60 44.90
N ALA A 162 -16.35 46.04 44.50
CA ALA A 162 -16.53 46.80 43.24
C ALA A 162 -15.72 48.11 43.23
N ILE A 163 -15.56 48.75 44.39
CA ILE A 163 -14.76 49.98 44.54
C ILE A 163 -13.26 49.66 44.55
N ILE A 164 -12.82 48.64 45.30
CA ILE A 164 -11.42 48.24 45.48
C ILE A 164 -10.85 47.62 44.21
N TYR A 165 -11.55 46.72 43.53
CA TYR A 165 -11.07 46.08 42.29
C TYR A 165 -11.14 47.01 41.06
N SER A 166 -11.72 48.20 41.20
CA SER A 166 -11.58 49.24 40.19
C SER A 166 -10.18 49.87 40.13
N ASP A 167 -9.34 49.66 41.16
CA ASP A 167 -7.92 50.05 41.20
C ASP A 167 -7.10 49.05 42.05
N TYR A 168 -6.36 48.16 41.38
CA TYR A 168 -5.58 47.08 42.01
C TYR A 168 -4.46 47.58 42.94
N ARG A 169 -4.08 48.87 42.92
CA ARG A 169 -3.14 49.45 43.91
C ARG A 169 -3.74 49.51 45.32
N LEU A 170 -5.05 49.29 45.42
CA LEU A 170 -5.83 49.21 46.65
C LEU A 170 -5.96 47.77 47.17
N ILE A 171 -5.46 46.78 46.44
CA ILE A 171 -5.31 45.39 46.90
C ILE A 171 -4.07 45.33 47.80
N CYS A 172 -4.24 44.85 49.03
CA CYS A 172 -3.17 44.81 50.04
C CYS A 172 -1.88 44.19 49.48
N GLY A 173 -0.73 44.83 49.70
CA GLY A 173 0.58 44.30 49.33
C GLY A 173 0.93 44.33 47.82
N PHE A 174 -0.03 44.49 46.90
CA PHE A 174 0.25 44.38 45.46
C PHE A 174 1.36 45.32 44.99
N MET A 175 1.26 46.61 45.36
CA MET A 175 2.28 47.59 44.98
C MET A 175 3.60 47.41 45.73
N GLU A 176 3.61 46.73 46.87
CA GLU A 176 4.85 46.41 47.59
C GLU A 176 5.54 45.21 46.94
N ASP A 177 4.77 44.17 46.59
CA ASP A 177 5.25 42.94 45.98
C ASP A 177 5.66 43.12 44.51
N CYS A 178 4.95 43.94 43.74
CA CYS A 178 5.18 44.12 42.31
C CYS A 178 6.01 45.36 41.93
N LYS A 179 6.43 46.22 42.87
CA LYS A 179 7.11 47.49 42.55
C LYS A 179 8.36 47.31 41.69
N ALA A 180 9.19 46.32 42.04
CA ALA A 180 10.44 46.06 41.35
C ALA A 180 10.17 45.58 39.91
N ASP A 181 9.20 44.68 39.75
CA ASP A 181 8.82 44.10 38.47
C ASP A 181 8.15 45.13 37.55
N ILE A 182 7.28 46.00 38.10
CA ILE A 182 6.67 47.13 37.36
C ILE A 182 7.74 48.06 36.77
N ASN A 183 8.79 48.36 37.54
CA ASN A 183 9.88 49.23 37.08
C ASN A 183 10.79 48.50 36.09
N SER A 184 11.10 47.23 36.35
CA SER A 184 11.94 46.39 35.49
C SER A 184 11.32 46.19 34.10
N LEU A 185 10.04 45.80 34.07
CA LEU A 185 9.27 45.58 32.85
C LEU A 185 8.73 46.87 32.22
N LYS A 186 8.99 48.02 32.85
CA LYS A 186 8.50 49.35 32.45
C LYS A 186 6.97 49.43 32.29
N CYS A 187 6.25 48.55 32.98
CA CYS A 187 4.77 48.52 32.95
C CYS A 187 4.16 49.82 33.49
N GLY A 188 4.91 50.62 34.26
CA GLY A 188 4.46 51.91 34.79
C GLY A 188 4.52 53.10 33.81
N SER A 189 5.00 52.91 32.57
CA SER A 189 5.18 53.98 31.57
C SER A 189 4.28 53.77 30.34
N ILE A 190 2.96 53.91 30.54
CA ILE A 190 2.00 54.01 29.43
C ILE A 190 2.09 55.44 28.88
N ARG A 191 2.28 55.58 27.56
CA ARG A 191 2.68 56.83 26.91
C ARG A 191 1.62 57.94 27.04
N PRO A 192 2.02 59.21 27.32
CA PRO A 192 1.15 60.37 27.23
C PRO A 192 0.98 60.79 25.76
N GLY A 193 0.19 60.03 25.00
CA GLY A 193 -0.06 60.29 23.58
C GLY A 193 -1.35 59.68 23.05
N GLU A 194 -1.78 58.54 23.60
CA GLU A 194 -3.16 58.05 23.46
C GLU A 194 -3.90 58.42 24.75
N LYS A 195 -4.98 59.19 24.62
CA LYS A 195 -5.85 59.56 25.74
C LYS A 195 -6.70 58.35 26.14
N ASP A 196 -6.08 57.31 26.70
CA ASP A 196 -6.85 56.24 27.34
C ASP A 196 -7.06 56.60 28.82
N PRO A 197 -8.31 56.82 29.28
CA PRO A 197 -8.60 57.29 30.64
C PRO A 197 -8.23 56.29 31.75
N HIS A 198 -7.77 55.07 31.42
CA HIS A 198 -7.61 53.96 32.37
C HIS A 198 -6.25 53.24 32.34
N SER A 199 -5.16 53.99 32.51
CA SER A 199 -3.74 53.55 32.55
C SER A 199 -3.37 52.52 33.65
N GLN A 200 -4.34 51.95 34.37
CA GLN A 200 -4.14 51.07 35.53
C GLN A 200 -4.34 49.61 35.14
N GLY A 201 -5.45 49.27 34.46
CA GLY A 201 -5.67 47.92 33.93
C GLY A 201 -4.56 47.48 32.97
N GLU A 202 -3.95 48.43 32.26
CA GLU A 202 -2.80 48.19 31.39
C GLU A 202 -1.52 47.81 32.14
N VAL A 203 -1.31 48.28 33.38
CA VAL A 203 -0.17 47.85 34.19
C VAL A 203 -0.34 46.39 34.59
N VAL A 204 -1.53 45.98 35.02
CA VAL A 204 -1.84 44.58 35.35
C VAL A 204 -1.72 43.71 34.10
N SER A 205 -2.33 44.11 32.98
CA SER A 205 -2.19 43.42 31.69
C SER A 205 -0.72 43.29 31.25
N CYS A 206 0.09 44.32 31.46
CA CYS A 206 1.53 44.27 31.18
C CYS A 206 2.26 43.25 32.07
N LEU A 207 1.95 43.21 33.36
CA LEU A 207 2.52 42.25 34.31
C LEU A 207 2.03 40.81 34.04
N GLU A 208 0.76 40.62 33.72
CA GLU A 208 0.17 39.33 33.29
C GLU A 208 0.87 38.81 32.03
N LYS A 209 1.10 39.68 31.03
CA LYS A 209 1.91 39.36 29.85
C LYS A 209 3.36 39.02 30.23
N GLY A 210 3.91 39.66 31.27
CA GLY A 210 5.21 39.31 31.85
C GLY A 210 5.26 37.88 32.38
N ILE A 211 4.25 37.47 33.15
CA ILE A 211 4.11 36.10 33.68
C ILE A 211 4.05 35.07 32.53
N ILE A 212 3.29 35.38 31.47
CA ILE A 212 3.16 34.49 30.31
C ILE A 212 4.50 34.36 29.56
N ARG A 213 5.21 35.47 29.34
CA ARG A 213 6.51 35.48 28.65
C ARG A 213 7.60 34.73 29.41
N GLU A 214 7.58 34.81 30.74
CA GLU A 214 8.48 34.04 31.60
C GLU A 214 8.23 32.53 31.45
N GLU A 215 6.97 32.10 31.38
CA GLU A 215 6.62 30.68 31.21
C GLU A 215 6.95 30.14 29.81
N GLU A 216 6.79 30.98 28.77
CA GLU A 216 7.14 30.65 27.38
C GLU A 216 8.66 30.72 27.10
N LYS A 217 9.51 31.02 28.10
CA LYS A 217 10.98 31.17 28.00
C LYS A 217 11.45 32.00 26.80
N ASP A 218 10.64 32.95 26.34
CA ASP A 218 10.86 33.68 25.09
C ASP A 218 11.74 34.94 25.29
N SER A 219 12.16 35.23 26.53
CA SER A 219 13.02 36.39 26.86
C SER A 219 13.62 36.31 28.28
N ASP A 220 14.61 37.17 28.59
CA ASP A 220 15.26 37.37 29.91
C ASP A 220 14.32 38.04 30.96
N VAL A 221 13.01 37.81 30.80
CA VAL A 221 11.93 38.40 31.60
C VAL A 221 11.65 37.50 32.80
N HIS A 222 11.77 38.07 34.00
CA HIS A 222 11.50 37.39 35.26
C HIS A 222 10.55 38.25 36.10
N VAL A 223 9.44 37.66 36.56
CA VAL A 223 8.52 38.25 37.53
C VAL A 223 8.75 37.56 38.86
N SER A 224 8.94 38.32 39.94
CA SER A 224 9.17 37.72 41.25
C SER A 224 7.99 36.84 41.70
N ASP A 225 8.27 35.73 42.42
CA ASP A 225 7.22 34.81 42.89
C ASP A 225 6.13 35.52 43.73
N ARG A 226 6.52 36.54 44.49
CA ARG A 226 5.59 37.36 45.28
C ARG A 226 4.67 38.19 44.39
N CYS A 227 5.23 38.86 43.38
CA CYS A 227 4.42 39.61 42.43
C CYS A 227 3.52 38.68 41.60
N LYS A 228 4.03 37.52 41.18
CA LYS A 228 3.25 36.51 40.45
C LYS A 228 2.04 36.03 41.27
N GLN A 229 2.22 35.73 42.55
CA GLN A 229 1.12 35.38 43.44
C GLN A 229 0.11 36.52 43.59
N ALA A 230 0.59 37.76 43.76
CA ALA A 230 -0.28 38.93 43.84
C ALA A 230 -1.12 39.11 42.57
N ILE A 231 -0.53 38.95 41.38
CA ILE A 231 -1.23 39.07 40.09
C ILE A 231 -2.27 37.96 39.90
N LEU A 232 -1.89 36.68 40.13
CA LEU A 232 -2.83 35.56 40.04
C LEU A 232 -4.01 35.75 41.02
N ARG A 233 -3.73 36.34 42.19
CA ARG A 233 -4.76 36.68 43.18
C ARG A 233 -5.68 37.81 42.71
N VAL A 234 -5.17 38.86 42.07
CA VAL A 234 -6.00 39.90 41.42
C VAL A 234 -6.89 39.28 40.35
N ALA A 235 -6.34 38.37 39.55
CA ALA A 235 -7.09 37.66 38.53
C ALA A 235 -8.19 36.77 39.15
N GLU A 236 -7.92 36.05 40.24
CA GLU A 236 -8.93 35.29 40.99
C GLU A 236 -10.08 36.18 41.48
N LEU A 237 -9.78 37.32 42.10
CA LEU A 237 -10.79 38.18 42.72
C LEU A 237 -11.67 38.91 41.68
N SER A 238 -11.13 39.17 40.49
CA SER A 238 -11.86 39.75 39.35
C SER A 238 -12.67 38.73 38.54
N SER A 239 -12.57 37.43 38.85
CA SER A 239 -13.14 36.35 38.02
C SER A 239 -14.67 36.22 38.03
N ASP A 240 -15.34 36.77 39.05
CA ASP A 240 -16.79 36.67 39.24
C ASP A 240 -17.54 37.48 38.18
N ASP A 241 -17.11 38.71 37.90
CA ASP A 241 -17.76 39.61 36.96
C ASP A 241 -16.74 40.31 36.07
N PHE A 242 -16.95 40.25 34.75
CA PHE A 242 -16.05 40.83 33.76
C PHE A 242 -15.91 42.35 33.87
N HIS A 243 -16.86 43.05 34.51
CA HIS A 243 -16.73 44.48 34.82
C HIS A 243 -15.60 44.78 35.81
N LEU A 244 -15.21 43.79 36.64
CA LEU A 244 -14.13 43.93 37.62
C LEU A 244 -12.75 43.83 36.98
N ASP A 245 -12.64 43.26 35.78
CA ASP A 245 -11.43 43.24 34.96
C ASP A 245 -11.47 44.39 33.96
N ARG A 246 -10.96 45.55 34.38
CA ARG A 246 -11.09 46.79 33.60
C ARG A 246 -10.43 46.71 32.22
N HIS A 247 -9.28 46.04 32.12
CA HIS A 247 -8.60 45.88 30.83
C HIS A 247 -9.43 45.03 29.87
N LEU A 248 -9.92 43.89 30.34
CA LEU A 248 -10.74 43.00 29.54
C LEU A 248 -12.12 43.61 29.21
N TYR A 249 -12.75 44.31 30.16
CA TYR A 249 -14.01 45.02 29.93
C TYR A 249 -13.90 45.97 28.74
N PHE A 250 -12.89 46.84 28.69
CA PHE A 250 -12.73 47.78 27.57
C PHE A 250 -12.34 47.10 26.27
N ALA A 251 -11.52 46.05 26.34
CA ALA A 251 -11.16 45.27 25.18
C ALA A 251 -12.38 44.56 24.56
N CYS A 252 -13.33 44.11 25.38
CA CYS A 252 -14.42 43.22 24.99
C CYS A 252 -15.84 43.80 25.05
N ARG A 253 -16.07 45.04 25.49
CA ARG A 253 -17.43 45.59 25.69
C ARG A 253 -18.30 45.51 24.44
N ASP A 254 -17.76 45.87 23.28
CA ASP A 254 -18.52 45.90 22.02
C ASP A 254 -18.76 44.47 21.51
N ASP A 255 -17.83 43.55 21.78
CA ASP A 255 -18.00 42.13 21.47
C ASP A 255 -19.02 41.47 22.42
N ARG A 256 -19.07 41.88 23.69
CA ARG A 256 -20.10 41.44 24.66
C ARG A 256 -21.50 41.84 24.20
N GLU A 257 -21.70 43.07 23.72
CA GLU A 257 -23.00 43.48 23.18
C GLU A 257 -23.37 42.70 21.91
N ARG A 258 -22.38 42.36 21.07
CA ARG A 258 -22.63 41.63 19.82
C ARG A 258 -22.94 40.15 20.02
N PHE A 259 -22.24 39.47 20.92
CA PHE A 259 -22.35 38.02 21.10
C PHE A 259 -23.11 37.59 22.36
N CYS A 260 -23.10 38.42 23.41
CA CYS A 260 -23.49 38.03 24.77
C CYS A 260 -24.50 39.02 25.40
N GLU A 261 -25.29 39.74 24.58
CA GLU A 261 -26.25 40.77 25.03
C GLU A 261 -27.19 40.26 26.14
N ALA A 262 -27.76 39.06 25.93
CA ALA A 262 -28.72 38.43 26.83
C ALA A 262 -28.08 37.77 28.07
N VAL A 263 -26.74 37.73 28.16
CA VAL A 263 -26.03 37.07 29.26
C VAL A 263 -25.91 38.02 30.44
N GLN A 264 -26.45 37.60 31.58
CA GLN A 264 -26.33 38.34 32.84
C GLN A 264 -24.91 38.28 33.40
N ALA A 265 -24.37 39.43 33.79
CA ALA A 265 -23.06 39.56 34.44
C ALA A 265 -23.02 38.86 35.82
N GLY A 266 -21.82 38.51 36.28
CA GLY A 266 -21.59 37.70 37.49
C GLY A 266 -21.45 36.20 37.25
N GLU A 267 -20.91 35.50 38.25
CA GLU A 267 -20.61 34.06 38.26
C GLU A 267 -19.73 33.56 37.10
N GLY A 268 -18.99 34.45 36.45
CA GLY A 268 -18.14 34.13 35.30
C GLY A 268 -18.89 33.90 33.98
N ARG A 269 -20.20 34.11 33.93
CA ARG A 269 -21.03 33.77 32.74
C ARG A 269 -20.64 34.53 31.48
N VAL A 270 -20.27 35.80 31.61
CA VAL A 270 -19.86 36.63 30.47
C VAL A 270 -18.52 36.15 29.90
N TYR A 271 -17.55 35.81 30.76
CA TYR A 271 -16.30 35.18 30.33
C TYR A 271 -16.56 33.90 29.54
N LYS A 272 -17.42 33.02 30.06
CA LYS A 272 -17.80 31.77 29.40
C LYS A 272 -18.40 32.00 28.01
N CYS A 273 -19.31 32.96 27.87
CA CYS A 273 -19.88 33.33 26.58
C CYS A 273 -18.83 33.87 25.61
N LEU A 274 -17.98 34.81 26.06
CA LEU A 274 -16.93 35.41 25.24
C LEU A 274 -15.89 34.36 24.80
N PHE A 275 -15.54 33.39 25.64
CA PHE A 275 -14.66 32.28 25.26
C PHE A 275 -15.23 31.45 24.11
N ASN A 276 -16.53 31.14 24.14
CA ASN A 276 -17.18 30.36 23.07
C ASN A 276 -17.18 31.10 21.71
N HIS A 277 -17.20 32.43 21.73
CA HIS A 277 -17.18 33.27 20.53
C HIS A 277 -15.78 33.82 20.18
N LYS A 278 -14.74 33.48 20.95
CA LYS A 278 -13.37 33.99 20.80
C LYS A 278 -12.83 33.87 19.37
N PHE A 279 -13.21 32.81 18.66
CA PHE A 279 -12.72 32.51 17.32
C PHE A 279 -13.65 32.90 16.16
N GLU A 280 -14.77 33.57 16.42
CA GLU A 280 -15.62 34.11 15.37
C GLU A 280 -14.92 35.27 14.62
N GLU A 281 -15.27 35.45 13.34
CA GLU A 281 -14.61 36.46 12.47
C GLU A 281 -14.89 37.89 12.92
N SER A 282 -16.08 38.14 13.47
CA SER A 282 -16.51 39.46 13.96
C SER A 282 -15.95 39.83 15.35
N MET A 283 -15.23 38.94 16.03
CA MET A 283 -14.61 39.19 17.34
C MET A 283 -13.36 40.09 17.19
N SER A 284 -13.31 41.20 17.91
CA SER A 284 -12.19 42.16 17.84
C SER A 284 -10.85 41.54 18.27
N GLU A 285 -9.75 41.99 17.66
CA GLU A 285 -8.40 41.52 18.00
C GLU A 285 -8.04 41.87 19.46
N LYS A 286 -8.38 43.08 19.91
CA LYS A 286 -8.17 43.53 21.29
C LYS A 286 -8.85 42.60 22.30
N CYS A 287 -10.13 42.27 22.08
CA CYS A 287 -10.85 41.35 22.96
C CYS A 287 -10.24 39.94 22.92
N ARG A 288 -9.93 39.44 21.72
CA ARG A 288 -9.34 38.11 21.53
C ARG A 288 -8.01 37.96 22.27
N ASP A 289 -7.15 38.97 22.24
CA ASP A 289 -5.88 38.99 22.95
C ASP A 289 -6.09 39.00 24.47
N ALA A 290 -6.99 39.85 24.97
CA ALA A 290 -7.33 39.91 26.39
C ALA A 290 -7.89 38.57 26.90
N LEU A 291 -8.80 37.93 26.13
CA LEU A 291 -9.34 36.60 26.44
C LEU A 291 -8.24 35.52 26.43
N THR A 292 -7.27 35.62 25.52
CA THR A 292 -6.14 34.67 25.46
C THR A 292 -5.23 34.81 26.68
N THR A 293 -4.87 36.04 27.05
CA THR A 293 -4.12 36.31 28.29
C THR A 293 -4.85 35.73 29.49
N ARG A 294 -6.17 35.96 29.58
CA ARG A 294 -6.99 35.42 30.66
C ARG A 294 -7.00 33.88 30.70
N GLN A 295 -7.17 33.21 29.56
CA GLN A 295 -7.14 31.74 29.49
C GLN A 295 -5.78 31.16 29.87
N LYS A 296 -4.67 31.81 29.50
CA LYS A 296 -3.31 31.40 29.91
C LYS A 296 -3.12 31.50 31.42
N LEU A 297 -3.64 32.54 32.06
CA LEU A 297 -3.64 32.65 33.52
C LEU A 297 -4.47 31.54 34.17
N ILE A 298 -5.64 31.20 33.61
CA ILE A 298 -6.45 30.07 34.11
C ILE A 298 -5.73 28.73 33.99
N ALA A 299 -4.93 28.53 32.93
CA ALA A 299 -4.11 27.32 32.79
C ALA A 299 -3.07 27.19 33.93
N GLN A 300 -2.50 28.32 34.37
CA GLN A 300 -1.57 28.38 35.50
C GLN A 300 -2.26 28.19 36.85
N ASP A 301 -3.42 28.84 37.07
CA ASP A 301 -4.22 28.69 38.29
C ASP A 301 -5.72 28.58 37.95
N TYR A 302 -6.29 27.39 38.18
CA TYR A 302 -7.70 27.13 37.87
C TYR A 302 -8.67 28.02 38.66
N LYS A 303 -8.24 28.59 39.81
CA LYS A 303 -9.09 29.44 40.66
C LYS A 303 -9.47 30.74 39.99
N ILE A 304 -8.72 31.15 38.97
CA ILE A 304 -8.99 32.34 38.15
C ILE A 304 -10.29 32.18 37.33
N SER A 305 -10.78 30.94 37.19
CA SER A 305 -12.13 30.66 36.71
C SER A 305 -13.10 30.52 37.88
N TYR A 306 -13.95 31.53 38.07
CA TYR A 306 -14.96 31.50 39.14
C TYR A 306 -15.90 30.30 39.01
N SER A 307 -16.43 30.05 37.80
CA SER A 307 -17.39 28.99 37.53
C SER A 307 -16.80 27.61 37.79
N LEU A 308 -15.57 27.35 37.30
CA LEU A 308 -14.87 26.09 37.53
C LEU A 308 -14.54 25.89 39.02
N ALA A 309 -13.97 26.91 39.67
CA ALA A 309 -13.58 26.85 41.07
C ALA A 309 -14.79 26.62 41.99
N LYS A 310 -15.92 27.29 41.71
CA LYS A 310 -17.18 27.12 42.46
C LYS A 310 -17.77 25.72 42.26
N SER A 311 -17.96 25.30 41.02
CA SER A 311 -18.59 24.02 40.68
C SER A 311 -17.78 22.82 41.18
N CYS A 312 -16.45 22.87 41.07
CA CYS A 312 -15.59 21.75 41.45
C CYS A 312 -15.14 21.75 42.92
N LYS A 313 -15.45 22.80 43.71
CA LYS A 313 -14.97 22.95 45.10
C LYS A 313 -15.23 21.73 45.99
N ALA A 314 -16.46 21.20 45.94
CA ALA A 314 -16.85 20.06 46.76
C ALA A 314 -16.16 18.77 46.32
N ASP A 315 -16.06 18.54 45.01
CA ASP A 315 -15.45 17.34 44.43
C ASP A 315 -13.93 17.31 44.64
N LEU A 316 -13.25 18.45 44.52
CA LEU A 316 -11.82 18.59 44.81
C LEU A 316 -11.50 18.19 46.26
N LYS A 317 -12.32 18.65 47.22
CA LYS A 317 -12.18 18.30 48.64
C LYS A 317 -12.50 16.82 48.88
N LYS A 318 -13.56 16.30 48.25
CA LYS A 318 -14.01 14.91 48.36
C LYS A 318 -12.95 13.92 47.85
N TYR A 319 -12.28 14.25 46.75
CA TYR A 319 -11.30 13.37 46.11
C TYR A 319 -9.85 13.67 46.45
N ARG A 320 -9.59 14.65 47.32
CA ARG A 320 -8.25 15.07 47.76
C ARG A 320 -7.35 15.41 46.58
N CYS A 321 -7.88 16.19 45.64
CA CYS A 321 -7.10 16.77 44.54
C CYS A 321 -6.23 17.97 45.00
N ASN A 322 -5.77 17.96 46.25
CA ASN A 322 -4.79 18.87 46.84
C ASN A 322 -3.71 17.98 47.44
N VAL A 323 -2.48 17.99 46.93
CA VAL A 323 -1.41 17.08 47.39
C VAL A 323 -0.37 17.86 48.19
N GLU A 324 -0.31 17.58 49.50
CA GLU A 324 0.59 18.22 50.47
C GLU A 324 2.07 17.74 50.42
N ASN A 325 2.56 17.24 49.27
CA ASN A 325 3.93 16.69 49.15
C ASN A 325 4.70 17.10 47.87
N HIS A 326 4.19 18.05 47.08
CA HIS A 326 4.91 18.60 45.92
C HIS A 326 5.20 20.09 46.10
N SER A 327 6.13 20.64 45.31
CA SER A 327 6.41 22.07 45.33
C SER A 327 5.13 22.85 45.00
N ARG A 328 4.89 23.94 45.74
CA ARG A 328 3.71 24.83 45.67
C ARG A 328 3.23 25.21 44.25
N SER A 329 4.06 25.04 43.22
CA SER A 329 3.80 25.38 41.81
C SER A 329 2.87 24.43 41.03
N ARG A 330 2.66 23.18 41.47
CA ARG A 330 1.87 22.18 40.72
C ARG A 330 0.44 21.99 41.22
N GLU A 331 0.13 22.43 42.43
CA GLU A 331 -1.13 22.13 43.12
C GLU A 331 -2.35 22.89 42.57
N THR A 332 -2.14 24.02 41.87
CA THR A 332 -3.21 24.91 41.38
C THR A 332 -3.38 24.91 39.86
N ARG A 333 -2.58 24.15 39.11
CA ARG A 333 -2.68 24.10 37.65
C ARG A 333 -3.98 23.46 37.18
N LEU A 334 -4.53 23.96 36.07
CA LEU A 334 -5.74 23.40 35.45
C LEU A 334 -5.55 21.94 35.03
N SER A 335 -4.40 21.60 34.44
CA SER A 335 -4.11 20.24 33.98
C SER A 335 -4.15 19.20 35.10
N TYR A 336 -3.61 19.56 36.28
CA TYR A 336 -3.64 18.69 37.46
C TYR A 336 -5.07 18.45 37.97
N LEU A 337 -5.90 19.51 38.02
CA LEU A 337 -7.31 19.41 38.39
C LEU A 337 -8.07 18.47 37.45
N LEU A 338 -7.92 18.68 36.14
CA LEU A 338 -8.60 17.89 35.11
C LEU A 338 -8.23 16.40 35.24
N LEU A 339 -6.93 16.08 35.31
CA LEU A 339 -6.46 14.70 35.44
C LEU A 339 -6.87 14.04 36.76
N CYS A 340 -6.89 14.79 37.87
CA CYS A 340 -7.27 14.25 39.18
C CYS A 340 -8.75 13.88 39.24
N LEU A 341 -9.63 14.79 38.80
CA LEU A 341 -11.07 14.55 38.81
C LEU A 341 -11.48 13.51 37.77
N GLU A 342 -10.81 13.47 36.60
CA GLU A 342 -11.04 12.44 35.59
C GLU A 342 -10.66 11.04 36.09
N SER A 343 -9.54 10.93 36.80
CA SER A 343 -9.15 9.69 37.48
C SER A 343 -10.21 9.23 38.50
N ALA A 344 -10.98 10.14 39.10
CA ALA A 344 -12.11 9.79 39.95
C ALA A 344 -13.31 9.28 39.12
N VAL A 345 -13.63 9.93 38.00
CA VAL A 345 -14.71 9.53 37.08
C VAL A 345 -14.45 8.13 36.50
N HIS A 346 -13.25 7.85 35.99
CA HIS A 346 -12.92 6.52 35.44
C HIS A 346 -12.92 5.40 36.49
N ARG A 347 -12.72 5.71 37.78
CA ARG A 347 -12.87 4.74 38.88
C ARG A 347 -14.33 4.50 39.27
N GLY A 348 -15.29 5.02 38.50
CA GLY A 348 -16.72 4.91 38.76
C GLY A 348 -17.19 5.77 39.95
N ARG A 349 -16.44 6.81 40.32
CA ARG A 349 -16.83 7.73 41.40
C ARG A 349 -17.64 8.89 40.83
N THR A 350 -18.56 9.43 41.62
CA THR A 350 -19.48 10.48 41.21
C THR A 350 -18.93 11.89 41.41
N VAL A 351 -18.51 12.53 40.32
CA VAL A 351 -18.27 13.98 40.25
C VAL A 351 -19.59 14.68 39.92
N SER A 352 -19.83 15.87 40.44
CA SER A 352 -21.06 16.63 40.17
C SER A 352 -21.19 16.97 38.67
N SER A 353 -22.42 16.98 38.15
CA SER A 353 -22.68 17.32 36.74
C SER A 353 -22.27 18.75 36.40
N GLU A 354 -22.35 19.66 37.37
CA GLU A 354 -21.92 21.05 37.25
C GLU A 354 -20.39 21.13 37.09
N CYS A 355 -19.62 20.41 37.91
CA CYS A 355 -18.16 20.35 37.76
C CYS A 355 -17.74 19.65 36.47
N GLN A 356 -18.39 18.54 36.10
CA GLN A 356 -18.11 17.84 34.83
C GLN A 356 -18.37 18.75 33.62
N GLY A 357 -19.44 19.55 33.63
CA GLY A 357 -19.73 20.52 32.58
C GLY A 357 -18.61 21.55 32.43
N GLU A 358 -18.14 22.14 33.54
CA GLU A 358 -17.03 23.09 33.52
C GLU A 358 -15.72 22.42 33.06
N MET A 359 -15.43 21.18 33.47
CA MET A 359 -14.28 20.42 32.99
C MET A 359 -14.32 20.23 31.46
N LEU A 360 -15.48 19.88 30.90
CA LEU A 360 -15.67 19.71 29.45
C LEU A 360 -15.43 21.03 28.69
N ASP A 361 -15.93 22.15 29.22
CA ASP A 361 -15.73 23.47 28.59
C ASP A 361 -14.25 23.85 28.54
N TYR A 362 -13.51 23.62 29.63
CA TYR A 362 -12.07 23.91 29.65
C TYR A 362 -11.25 22.95 28.77
N ARG A 363 -11.65 21.68 28.66
CA ARG A 363 -11.03 20.74 27.70
C ARG A 363 -11.23 21.18 26.26
N ARG A 364 -12.44 21.65 25.91
CA ARG A 364 -12.72 22.20 24.59
C ARG A 364 -11.83 23.42 24.31
N ILE A 365 -11.71 24.33 25.27
CA ILE A 365 -10.84 25.51 25.15
C ILE A 365 -9.37 25.09 24.87
N LEU A 366 -8.85 24.09 25.58
CA LEU A 366 -7.49 23.57 25.36
C LEU A 366 -7.32 22.89 23.99
N MET A 367 -8.36 22.23 23.48
CA MET A 367 -8.36 21.61 22.16
C MET A 367 -8.51 22.62 21.01
N GLU A 368 -9.21 23.73 21.25
CA GLU A 368 -9.38 24.78 20.24
C GLU A 368 -8.17 25.70 20.11
N ASP A 369 -7.43 25.91 21.20
CA ASP A 369 -6.32 26.86 21.30
C ASP A 369 -5.06 26.24 21.90
N PHE A 370 -4.17 25.79 21.02
CA PHE A 370 -2.88 25.22 21.42
C PHE A 370 -1.99 26.21 22.17
N SER A 371 -2.21 27.52 22.02
CA SER A 371 -1.37 28.54 22.66
C SER A 371 -1.53 28.57 24.17
N LEU A 372 -2.55 27.91 24.70
CA LEU A 372 -2.77 27.80 26.15
C LEU A 372 -1.85 26.79 26.81
N ASN A 373 -1.18 25.93 26.04
CA ASN A 373 -0.21 24.96 26.53
C ASN A 373 1.22 25.41 26.17
N PRO A 374 2.01 25.91 27.14
CA PRO A 374 3.35 26.44 26.86
C PRO A 374 4.32 25.36 26.37
N GLU A 375 4.15 24.11 26.81
CA GLU A 375 4.96 22.97 26.38
C GLU A 375 4.78 22.67 24.88
N ILE A 376 3.60 22.88 24.30
CA ILE A 376 3.38 22.78 22.85
C ILE A 376 4.11 23.90 22.12
N ILE A 377 3.96 25.16 22.57
CA ILE A 377 4.62 26.31 21.93
C ILE A 377 6.14 26.12 21.94
N LEU A 378 6.69 25.66 23.05
CA LEU A 378 8.12 25.46 23.24
C LEU A 378 8.66 24.25 22.49
N SER A 379 7.96 23.11 22.56
CA SER A 379 8.47 21.84 22.06
C SER A 379 8.19 21.63 20.58
N CYS A 380 7.17 22.28 20.02
CA CYS A 380 6.72 22.12 18.63
C CYS A 380 6.94 23.36 17.75
N ARG A 381 7.71 24.36 18.20
CA ARG A 381 7.91 25.63 17.45
C ARG A 381 8.37 25.39 16.00
N GLY A 382 9.35 24.51 15.83
CA GLY A 382 9.90 24.17 14.51
C GLY A 382 8.85 23.55 13.59
N GLU A 383 8.10 22.58 14.09
CA GLU A 383 7.08 21.86 13.34
C GLU A 383 5.89 22.76 12.96
N ILE A 384 5.50 23.69 13.84
CA ILE A 384 4.43 24.65 13.56
C ILE A 384 4.83 25.56 12.39
N GLU A 385 6.05 26.10 12.41
CA GLU A 385 6.56 27.00 11.38
C GLU A 385 6.80 26.29 10.04
N SER A 386 7.36 25.08 10.05
CA SER A 386 7.73 24.35 8.84
C SER A 386 6.58 23.58 8.19
N HIS A 387 5.66 23.01 8.97
CA HIS A 387 4.66 22.05 8.46
C HIS A 387 3.21 22.53 8.53
N CYS A 388 2.91 23.51 9.39
CA CYS A 388 1.53 23.92 9.67
C CYS A 388 1.13 25.30 9.14
N SER A 389 1.99 25.94 8.32
CA SER A 389 1.64 27.17 7.58
C SER A 389 1.14 28.33 8.46
N GLY A 390 1.48 28.34 9.76
CA GLY A 390 1.05 29.32 10.74
C GLY A 390 -0.07 28.88 11.71
N LEU A 391 -0.49 29.81 12.58
CA LEU A 391 -1.49 29.55 13.63
C LEU A 391 -2.91 29.53 13.06
N HIS A 392 -3.51 28.34 12.95
CA HIS A 392 -4.91 28.15 12.60
C HIS A 392 -5.76 27.93 13.86
N ARG A 393 -6.87 28.66 13.96
CA ARG A 393 -7.82 28.67 15.08
C ARG A 393 -8.77 27.46 15.04
N LYS A 394 -9.58 27.26 16.08
CA LYS A 394 -10.59 26.18 16.19
C LYS A 394 -9.95 24.78 16.13
N GLY A 395 -8.80 24.58 16.77
CA GLY A 395 -8.12 23.27 16.89
C GLY A 395 -7.36 22.79 15.65
N ARG A 396 -7.40 23.52 14.53
CA ARG A 396 -6.73 23.14 13.28
C ARG A 396 -5.21 22.99 13.42
N THR A 397 -4.55 23.83 14.21
CA THR A 397 -3.10 23.67 14.46
C THR A 397 -2.78 22.42 15.27
N LEU A 398 -3.59 22.06 16.28
CA LEU A 398 -3.39 20.80 16.99
C LEU A 398 -3.57 19.61 16.07
N HIS A 399 -4.60 19.61 15.23
CA HIS A 399 -4.79 18.57 14.23
C HIS A 399 -3.65 18.50 13.21
N CYS A 400 -3.11 19.64 12.78
CA CYS A 400 -1.91 19.65 11.95
C CYS A 400 -0.72 19.02 12.67
N LEU A 401 -0.50 19.34 13.95
CA LEU A 401 0.54 18.70 14.75
C LEU A 401 0.30 17.19 14.93
N MET A 402 -0.95 16.76 15.12
CA MET A 402 -1.33 15.35 15.15
C MET A 402 -1.00 14.64 13.83
N LYS A 403 -1.30 15.29 12.69
CA LYS A 403 -0.95 14.81 11.35
C LYS A 403 0.57 14.71 11.14
N VAL A 404 1.32 15.69 11.64
CA VAL A 404 2.79 15.70 11.60
C VAL A 404 3.35 14.57 12.46
N VAL A 405 2.84 14.39 13.69
CA VAL A 405 3.21 13.28 14.59
C VAL A 405 2.84 11.90 14.02
N ARG A 406 1.78 11.81 13.20
CA ARG A 406 1.40 10.58 12.47
C ARG A 406 2.43 10.18 11.40
N GLY A 407 3.26 11.10 10.92
CA GLY A 407 4.35 10.83 9.98
C GLY A 407 4.08 11.27 8.53
N GLU A 408 3.01 12.01 8.25
CA GLU A 408 2.65 12.40 6.87
C GLU A 408 3.43 13.61 6.32
N LYS A 409 4.20 14.31 7.16
CA LYS A 409 4.93 15.53 6.78
C LYS A 409 6.41 15.57 7.18
N GLY A 410 7.02 14.44 7.57
CA GLY A 410 8.46 14.35 7.90
C GLY A 410 8.75 13.94 9.35
N ASN A 411 10.02 14.01 9.76
CA ASN A 411 10.47 13.61 11.10
C ASN A 411 10.12 14.68 12.14
N VAL A 412 9.51 14.26 13.26
CA VAL A 412 9.10 15.12 14.38
C VAL A 412 10.10 15.03 15.52
N ALA A 413 10.38 16.14 16.20
CA ALA A 413 11.19 16.11 17.41
C ALA A 413 10.48 15.30 18.52
N GLU A 414 11.22 14.41 19.19
CA GLU A 414 10.69 13.56 20.27
C GLU A 414 9.99 14.39 21.37
N LYS A 415 10.51 15.58 21.66
CA LYS A 415 9.91 16.52 22.62
C LYS A 415 8.54 17.05 22.16
N CYS A 416 8.38 17.36 20.87
CA CYS A 416 7.08 17.78 20.32
C CYS A 416 6.07 16.64 20.39
N GLN A 417 6.47 15.43 19.99
CA GLN A 417 5.62 14.24 20.06
C GLN A 417 5.13 13.97 21.49
N GLN A 418 6.02 14.03 22.47
CA GLN A 418 5.66 13.88 23.89
C GLN A 418 4.71 14.98 24.37
N ALA A 419 4.96 16.24 24.00
CA ALA A 419 4.10 17.36 24.37
C ALA A 419 2.67 17.22 23.82
N VAL A 420 2.53 16.83 22.54
CA VAL A 420 1.22 16.57 21.92
C VAL A 420 0.52 15.39 22.61
N GLN A 421 1.25 14.31 22.93
CA GLN A 421 0.66 13.16 23.62
C GLN A 421 0.14 13.51 25.02
N ILE A 422 0.90 14.30 25.79
CA ILE A 422 0.48 14.76 27.13
C ILE A 422 -0.77 15.63 27.02
N LEU A 423 -0.79 16.59 26.08
CA LEU A 423 -1.95 17.47 25.88
C LEU A 423 -3.20 16.68 25.51
N ILE A 424 -3.10 15.68 24.62
CA ILE A 424 -4.25 14.84 24.25
C ILE A 424 -4.77 14.04 25.44
N GLN A 425 -3.89 13.61 26.35
CA GLN A 425 -4.29 12.97 27.60
C GLN A 425 -4.99 13.92 28.58
N GLU A 426 -4.61 15.20 28.62
CA GLU A 426 -5.27 16.22 29.44
C GLU A 426 -6.67 16.58 28.89
N ILE A 427 -6.78 16.69 27.56
CA ILE A 427 -8.02 17.01 26.84
C ILE A 427 -9.01 15.85 26.88
N ASP A 428 -8.52 14.61 26.80
CA ASP A 428 -9.32 13.37 26.76
C ASP A 428 -10.48 13.39 25.72
N PRO A 429 -10.18 13.66 24.44
CA PRO A 429 -11.20 13.74 23.38
C PRO A 429 -11.88 12.39 23.07
N GLY A 430 -11.30 11.27 23.51
CA GLY A 430 -11.88 9.93 23.35
C GLY A 430 -13.14 9.70 24.18
N ASN A 431 -13.30 10.41 25.29
CA ASN A 431 -14.47 10.32 26.16
C ASN A 431 -15.67 11.13 25.67
N ASP A 432 -15.42 12.27 25.01
CA ASP A 432 -16.46 13.07 24.39
C ASP A 432 -15.92 13.79 23.15
N TYR A 433 -16.32 13.32 21.97
CA TYR A 433 -15.89 13.89 20.69
C TYR A 433 -16.24 15.39 20.54
N ARG A 434 -17.22 15.91 21.29
CA ARG A 434 -17.63 17.32 21.24
C ARG A 434 -16.59 18.27 21.85
N ILE A 435 -15.57 17.73 22.51
CA ILE A 435 -14.39 18.47 22.95
C ILE A 435 -13.57 18.89 21.72
N ASP A 436 -13.51 18.02 20.72
CA ASP A 436 -12.84 18.28 19.45
C ASP A 436 -13.80 18.95 18.47
N ARG A 437 -13.80 20.30 18.47
CA ARG A 437 -14.64 21.09 17.57
C ARG A 437 -14.33 20.84 16.10
N ALA A 438 -13.06 20.59 15.74
CA ALA A 438 -12.67 20.38 14.36
C ALA A 438 -13.18 19.03 13.84
N LEU A 439 -13.08 17.97 14.65
CA LEU A 439 -13.68 16.67 14.35
C LEU A 439 -15.21 16.74 14.31
N ASN A 440 -15.84 17.40 15.29
CA ASN A 440 -17.28 17.53 15.37
C ASN A 440 -17.86 18.24 14.13
N GLU A 441 -17.28 19.38 13.73
CA GLU A 441 -17.69 20.11 12.53
C GLU A 441 -17.48 19.29 11.25
N ALA A 442 -16.37 18.53 11.15
CA ALA A 442 -16.08 17.70 9.97
C ALA A 442 -17.02 16.48 9.87
N CYS A 443 -17.40 15.88 10.99
CA CYS A 443 -18.16 14.63 11.05
C CYS A 443 -19.68 14.82 11.23
N GLU A 444 -20.18 16.04 11.39
CA GLU A 444 -21.61 16.33 11.65
C GLU A 444 -22.55 15.60 10.68
N SER A 445 -22.24 15.62 9.38
CA SER A 445 -23.04 14.95 8.35
C SER A 445 -23.07 13.42 8.51
N VAL A 446 -21.92 12.82 8.84
CA VAL A 446 -21.79 11.37 9.08
C VAL A 446 -22.53 10.96 10.36
N ILE A 447 -22.44 11.78 11.41
CA ILE A 447 -23.13 11.54 12.68
C ILE A 447 -24.65 11.53 12.46
N GLN A 448 -25.18 12.52 11.74
CA GLN A 448 -26.61 12.63 11.47
C GLN A 448 -27.15 11.51 10.57
N THR A 449 -26.34 11.00 9.64
CA THR A 449 -26.77 10.01 8.64
C THR A 449 -26.54 8.56 9.07
N ALA A 450 -25.41 8.27 9.72
CA ALA A 450 -24.98 6.93 10.10
C ALA A 450 -25.11 6.64 11.60
N CYS A 451 -24.79 7.61 12.47
CA CYS A 451 -24.71 7.41 13.92
C CYS A 451 -25.89 7.98 14.73
N LYS A 452 -27.01 8.32 14.07
CA LYS A 452 -28.20 8.96 14.69
C LYS A 452 -28.81 8.26 15.90
N HIS A 453 -28.53 6.96 16.07
CA HIS A 453 -29.08 6.12 17.12
C HIS A 453 -28.31 6.23 18.44
N ILE A 454 -27.12 6.83 18.41
CA ILE A 454 -26.26 7.04 19.57
C ILE A 454 -26.50 8.44 20.13
N ARG A 455 -26.54 8.58 21.46
CA ARG A 455 -26.78 9.87 22.11
C ARG A 455 -25.58 10.80 21.91
N SER A 456 -25.84 12.08 21.65
CA SER A 456 -24.79 13.09 21.53
C SER A 456 -23.96 13.19 22.81
N GLY A 457 -22.64 13.09 22.68
CA GLY A 457 -21.69 13.07 23.80
C GLY A 457 -21.42 11.67 24.38
N ASP A 458 -21.99 10.61 23.80
CA ASP A 458 -21.64 9.24 24.16
C ASP A 458 -20.30 8.83 23.51
N PRO A 459 -19.33 8.27 24.26
CA PRO A 459 -18.08 7.75 23.70
C PRO A 459 -18.27 6.77 22.52
N MET A 460 -19.41 6.09 22.44
CA MET A 460 -19.70 5.14 21.35
C MET A 460 -19.80 5.81 19.97
N ILE A 461 -19.97 7.14 19.90
CA ILE A 461 -20.00 7.87 18.62
C ILE A 461 -18.68 7.69 17.86
N LEU A 462 -17.52 7.75 18.53
CA LEU A 462 -16.23 7.54 17.86
C LEU A 462 -16.12 6.12 17.30
N SER A 463 -16.64 5.11 18.01
CA SER A 463 -16.69 3.74 17.49
C SER A 463 -17.56 3.63 16.24
N CYS A 464 -18.74 4.27 16.24
CA CYS A 464 -19.62 4.29 15.07
C CYS A 464 -19.00 5.00 13.87
N LEU A 465 -18.32 6.13 14.09
CA LEU A 465 -17.60 6.84 13.02
C LEU A 465 -16.49 5.96 12.43
N MET A 466 -15.73 5.25 13.27
CA MET A 466 -14.70 4.31 12.82
C MET A 466 -15.28 3.10 12.07
N GLU A 467 -16.45 2.60 12.44
CA GLU A 467 -17.14 1.52 11.72
C GLU A 467 -17.58 1.93 10.32
N HIS A 468 -17.79 3.23 10.08
CA HIS A 468 -18.21 3.79 8.81
C HIS A 468 -17.07 4.38 7.97
N LEU A 469 -15.81 4.27 8.41
CA LEU A 469 -14.63 4.90 7.80
C LEU A 469 -14.49 4.61 6.29
N TYR A 470 -14.75 3.37 5.85
CA TYR A 470 -14.62 2.95 4.45
C TYR A 470 -15.96 2.83 3.72
N THR A 471 -17.02 3.41 4.26
CA THR A 471 -18.34 3.39 3.63
C THR A 471 -18.60 4.68 2.86
N GLU A 472 -19.49 4.65 1.87
CA GLU A 472 -19.89 5.85 1.09
C GLU A 472 -20.48 6.97 1.95
N LYS A 473 -20.82 6.69 3.21
CA LYS A 473 -21.33 7.67 4.16
C LYS A 473 -20.23 8.53 4.78
N MET A 474 -18.96 8.14 4.66
CA MET A 474 -17.83 8.90 5.20
C MET A 474 -17.47 10.07 4.29
N VAL A 475 -17.14 11.20 4.90
CA VAL A 475 -16.66 12.40 4.20
C VAL A 475 -15.15 12.53 4.43
N GLU A 476 -14.40 12.89 3.40
CA GLU A 476 -12.93 12.99 3.41
C GLU A 476 -12.40 13.83 4.59
N ASP A 477 -13.01 14.99 4.86
CA ASP A 477 -12.62 15.84 6.00
C ASP A 477 -12.84 15.14 7.36
N CYS A 478 -13.94 14.39 7.51
CA CYS A 478 -14.22 13.62 8.72
C CYS A 478 -13.23 12.46 8.87
N GLU A 479 -12.96 11.73 7.78
CA GLU A 479 -11.98 10.64 7.73
C GLU A 479 -10.61 11.11 8.22
N HIS A 480 -10.09 12.21 7.67
CA HIS A 480 -8.78 12.73 8.04
C HIS A 480 -8.69 13.11 9.52
N ARG A 481 -9.68 13.85 10.04
CA ARG A 481 -9.71 14.29 11.44
C ARG A 481 -9.87 13.12 12.41
N LEU A 482 -10.69 12.14 12.04
CA LEU A 482 -10.92 10.94 12.83
C LEU A 482 -9.65 10.09 12.93
N LEU A 483 -8.93 9.91 11.81
CA LEU A 483 -7.65 9.20 11.79
C LEU A 483 -6.54 9.92 12.55
N GLU A 484 -6.53 11.26 12.58
CA GLU A 484 -5.56 12.03 13.36
C GLU A 484 -5.74 11.76 14.86
N LEU A 485 -6.98 11.67 15.32
CA LEU A 485 -7.31 11.36 16.70
C LEU A 485 -7.09 9.88 17.05
N GLN A 486 -7.51 8.98 16.16
CA GLN A 486 -7.37 7.53 16.32
C GLN A 486 -5.92 7.09 16.51
N TYR A 487 -4.96 7.79 15.90
CA TYR A 487 -3.53 7.57 16.10
C TYR A 487 -3.13 7.57 17.59
N PHE A 488 -3.68 8.50 18.37
CA PHE A 488 -3.37 8.64 19.80
C PHE A 488 -4.21 7.67 20.64
N ILE A 489 -5.50 7.54 20.35
CA ILE A 489 -6.42 6.62 21.05
C ILE A 489 -5.93 5.17 20.96
N SER A 490 -5.43 4.74 19.80
CA SER A 490 -4.89 3.39 19.61
C SER A 490 -3.56 3.15 20.35
N ARG A 491 -2.75 4.18 20.57
CA ARG A 491 -1.41 4.03 21.19
C ARG A 491 -1.44 4.14 22.71
N ASP A 492 -2.39 4.88 23.28
CA ASP A 492 -2.62 4.95 24.71
C ASP A 492 -3.97 4.35 25.09
N TRP A 493 -3.94 3.17 25.70
CA TRP A 493 -5.13 2.46 26.17
C TRP A 493 -5.96 3.23 27.21
N LYS A 494 -5.40 4.29 27.82
CA LYS A 494 -6.16 5.21 28.67
C LYS A 494 -7.19 5.98 27.84
N LEU A 495 -6.80 6.46 26.67
CA LEU A 495 -7.64 7.31 25.81
C LEU A 495 -8.83 6.58 25.16
N ASP A 496 -8.93 5.25 25.29
CA ASP A 496 -10.14 4.50 24.94
C ASP A 496 -10.99 4.24 26.20
N PRO A 497 -12.13 4.93 26.37
CA PRO A 497 -12.93 4.86 27.60
C PRO A 497 -13.49 3.47 27.88
N MET A 498 -13.85 2.72 26.83
CA MET A 498 -14.48 1.42 26.94
C MET A 498 -13.44 0.36 27.31
N LEU A 499 -12.30 0.36 26.64
CA LEU A 499 -11.13 -0.45 26.96
C LEU A 499 -10.65 -0.18 28.37
N TYR A 500 -10.45 1.08 28.74
CA TYR A 500 -9.97 1.41 30.07
C TYR A 500 -10.92 0.91 31.15
N ARG A 501 -12.22 1.23 31.04
CA ARG A 501 -13.24 0.85 32.04
C ARG A 501 -13.36 -0.67 32.21
N LYS A 502 -13.31 -1.43 31.11
CA LYS A 502 -13.46 -2.89 31.14
C LYS A 502 -12.17 -3.62 31.52
N CYS A 503 -10.99 -3.06 31.21
CA CYS A 503 -9.69 -3.71 31.40
C CYS A 503 -8.85 -3.21 32.58
N GLN A 504 -9.20 -2.10 33.24
CA GLN A 504 -8.38 -1.53 34.34
C GLN A 504 -8.05 -2.56 35.46
N GLY A 505 -9.03 -3.37 35.86
CA GLY A 505 -8.83 -4.42 36.87
C GLY A 505 -7.84 -5.49 36.42
N ASP A 506 -7.92 -5.92 35.16
CA ASP A 506 -6.98 -6.89 34.60
C ASP A 506 -5.60 -6.28 34.32
N ALA A 507 -5.53 -5.03 33.87
CA ALA A 507 -4.29 -4.30 33.63
C ALA A 507 -3.49 -4.11 34.92
N SER A 508 -4.16 -3.78 36.03
CA SER A 508 -3.50 -3.67 37.34
C SER A 508 -3.03 -5.03 37.88
N ARG A 509 -3.84 -6.08 37.69
CA ARG A 509 -3.59 -7.44 38.20
C ARG A 509 -2.54 -8.21 37.40
N LEU A 510 -2.47 -8.02 36.09
CA LEU A 510 -1.65 -8.81 35.16
C LEU A 510 -0.49 -8.02 34.56
N CYS A 511 -0.70 -6.72 34.32
CA CYS A 511 0.26 -5.87 33.62
C CYS A 511 0.93 -4.83 34.54
N PHE A 512 0.65 -4.89 35.86
CA PHE A 512 1.17 -3.97 36.88
C PHE A 512 0.91 -2.48 36.61
N ALA A 513 -0.06 -2.15 35.77
CA ALA A 513 -0.44 -0.77 35.47
C ALA A 513 -1.28 -0.18 36.61
N ARG A 514 -0.70 0.69 37.44
CA ARG A 514 -1.35 1.23 38.64
C ARG A 514 -2.21 2.47 38.33
N GLY A 515 -3.26 2.30 37.55
CA GLY A 515 -4.32 3.31 37.37
C GLY A 515 -4.01 4.43 36.37
N TRP A 516 -4.94 5.40 36.26
CA TRP A 516 -4.98 6.42 35.19
C TRP A 516 -3.86 7.48 35.33
N ASN A 517 -3.57 7.89 36.56
CA ASN A 517 -2.69 9.02 36.90
C ASN A 517 -1.23 8.63 37.20
N ASP A 518 -0.82 7.39 36.95
CA ASP A 518 0.56 6.97 37.20
C ASP A 518 1.43 7.37 36.01
N THR A 519 2.21 8.45 36.18
CA THR A 519 3.26 8.93 35.27
C THR A 519 4.56 8.17 35.54
N SER A 520 4.51 6.85 35.71
CA SER A 520 5.75 6.08 35.80
C SER A 520 6.45 6.18 34.44
N GLU A 521 7.54 6.94 34.39
CA GLU A 521 8.43 7.14 33.23
C GLU A 521 8.99 5.84 32.63
N ASN A 522 8.59 4.67 33.16
CA ASN A 522 9.17 3.36 32.88
C ASN A 522 8.28 2.42 32.05
N ILE A 523 7.06 2.81 31.65
CA ILE A 523 6.17 1.97 30.80
C ILE A 523 6.02 2.62 29.42
N PRO A 524 6.61 2.05 28.35
CA PRO A 524 6.47 2.56 26.99
C PRO A 524 5.01 2.65 26.53
N ALA A 525 4.69 3.65 25.69
CA ALA A 525 3.39 3.76 25.05
C ALA A 525 3.02 2.44 24.32
N GLY A 526 1.78 1.96 24.49
CA GLY A 526 1.30 0.70 23.93
C GLY A 526 1.68 -0.59 24.69
N ALA A 527 2.58 -0.55 25.68
CA ALA A 527 3.02 -1.76 26.40
C ALA A 527 1.90 -2.44 27.21
N VAL A 528 0.98 -1.66 27.78
CA VAL A 528 -0.15 -2.19 28.55
C VAL A 528 -1.13 -2.94 27.65
N PHE A 529 -1.46 -2.37 26.48
CA PHE A 529 -2.31 -3.06 25.49
C PHE A 529 -1.66 -4.35 25.00
N SER A 530 -0.36 -4.32 24.68
CA SER A 530 0.42 -5.52 24.30
C SER A 530 0.40 -6.61 25.38
N CYS A 531 0.44 -6.22 26.65
CA CYS A 531 0.28 -7.15 27.77
C CYS A 531 -1.14 -7.73 27.82
N LEU A 532 -2.19 -6.89 27.79
CA LEU A 532 -3.58 -7.34 27.80
C LEU A 532 -3.86 -8.30 26.63
N TYR A 533 -3.40 -7.97 25.42
CA TYR A 533 -3.44 -8.83 24.24
C TYR A 533 -2.85 -10.23 24.49
N ARG A 534 -1.63 -10.30 25.03
CA ARG A 534 -0.97 -11.58 25.36
C ARG A 534 -1.75 -12.44 26.35
N HIS A 535 -2.60 -11.84 27.17
CA HIS A 535 -3.46 -12.54 28.13
C HIS A 535 -4.88 -12.85 27.59
N ALA A 536 -5.26 -12.31 26.43
CA ALA A 536 -6.55 -12.57 25.80
C ALA A 536 -6.65 -13.97 25.16
N TYR A 537 -5.50 -14.54 24.75
CA TYR A 537 -5.38 -15.80 24.00
C TYR A 537 -4.76 -16.97 24.80
N ARG A 538 -4.50 -16.81 26.11
CA ARG A 538 -3.95 -17.90 26.94
C ARG A 538 -4.97 -19.01 27.18
N THR A 539 -4.53 -20.26 27.12
CA THR A 539 -5.28 -21.43 27.57
C THR A 539 -5.28 -21.53 29.11
N GLU A 540 -6.22 -22.28 29.71
CA GLU A 540 -6.30 -22.43 31.18
C GLU A 540 -5.01 -23.01 31.79
N GLU A 541 -4.22 -23.75 31.02
CA GLU A 541 -2.93 -24.32 31.42
C GLU A 541 -1.77 -23.29 31.41
N GLN A 542 -1.89 -22.18 30.67
CA GLN A 542 -0.84 -21.16 30.47
C GLN A 542 -0.90 -19.98 31.48
N GLY A 543 -1.76 -20.07 32.49
CA GLY A 543 -1.84 -19.13 33.62
C GLY A 543 -3.05 -18.18 33.58
N ARG A 544 -2.93 -17.03 34.28
CA ARG A 544 -4.08 -16.12 34.54
C ARG A 544 -4.58 -15.42 33.27
N ARG A 545 -5.88 -15.62 32.96
CA ARG A 545 -6.61 -15.01 31.82
C ARG A 545 -7.23 -13.64 32.14
N LEU A 546 -7.58 -12.91 31.08
CA LEU A 546 -8.44 -11.72 31.14
C LEU A 546 -9.87 -12.09 31.57
N SER A 547 -10.58 -11.10 32.14
CA SER A 547 -12.03 -11.15 32.31
C SER A 547 -12.75 -11.19 30.95
N ARG A 548 -13.97 -11.74 30.92
CA ARG A 548 -14.77 -11.86 29.70
C ARG A 548 -15.03 -10.50 29.04
N GLU A 549 -15.31 -9.49 29.85
CA GLU A 549 -15.57 -8.13 29.37
C GLU A 549 -14.31 -7.46 28.82
N CYS A 550 -13.17 -7.57 29.52
CA CYS A 550 -11.90 -7.04 29.01
C CYS A 550 -11.45 -7.76 27.73
N ARG A 551 -11.63 -9.07 27.65
CA ARG A 551 -11.27 -9.84 26.45
C ARG A 551 -12.08 -9.39 25.23
N ALA A 552 -13.39 -9.20 25.37
CA ALA A 552 -14.24 -8.72 24.28
C ALA A 552 -13.77 -7.35 23.76
N GLU A 553 -13.37 -6.48 24.68
CA GLU A 553 -12.93 -5.13 24.37
C GLU A 553 -11.54 -5.07 23.72
N VAL A 554 -10.61 -5.91 24.17
CA VAL A 554 -9.31 -6.10 23.52
C VAL A 554 -9.50 -6.63 22.08
N LEU A 555 -10.42 -7.58 21.88
CA LEU A 555 -10.75 -8.10 20.54
C LEU A 555 -11.41 -7.04 19.64
N ARG A 556 -12.33 -6.21 20.19
CA ARG A 556 -12.91 -5.05 19.48
C ARG A 556 -11.81 -4.11 18.97
N ILE A 557 -10.85 -3.78 19.83
CA ILE A 557 -9.76 -2.87 19.49
C ILE A 557 -8.81 -3.46 18.46
N LEU A 558 -8.52 -4.77 18.52
CA LEU A 558 -7.75 -5.45 17.47
C LEU A 558 -8.45 -5.37 16.12
N HIS A 559 -9.77 -5.59 16.09
CA HIS A 559 -10.56 -5.47 14.87
C HIS A 559 -10.52 -4.04 14.32
N GLN A 560 -10.65 -3.01 15.18
CA GLN A 560 -10.52 -1.61 14.76
C GLN A 560 -9.10 -1.23 14.34
N ARG A 561 -8.05 -1.78 14.98
CA ARG A 561 -6.65 -1.57 14.59
C ARG A 561 -6.28 -2.26 13.28
N ALA A 562 -6.89 -3.41 12.98
CA ALA A 562 -6.75 -4.06 11.68
C ALA A 562 -7.37 -3.20 10.55
N LEU A 563 -8.27 -2.27 10.89
CA LEU A 563 -8.84 -1.28 9.97
C LEU A 563 -8.01 0.01 9.86
N ASP A 564 -7.11 0.32 10.81
CA ASP A 564 -6.34 1.59 10.90
C ASP A 564 -4.83 1.43 10.62
N VAL A 565 -4.25 0.24 10.82
CA VAL A 565 -2.85 -0.06 10.49
C VAL A 565 -2.82 -1.02 9.30
N LYS A 566 -2.19 -0.55 8.22
CA LYS A 566 -1.81 -1.26 7.00
C LYS A 566 -0.83 -2.43 7.23
N LEU A 567 -1.05 -3.26 8.24
CA LEU A 567 -0.31 -4.50 8.42
C LEU A 567 -1.06 -5.41 9.40
N ASP A 568 -1.31 -6.66 8.98
CA ASP A 568 -1.84 -7.70 9.86
C ASP A 568 -0.98 -7.81 11.15
N PRO A 569 -1.58 -7.89 12.36
CA PRO A 569 -0.84 -7.94 13.61
C PRO A 569 0.20 -9.08 13.70
N ALA A 570 0.01 -10.19 12.97
CA ALA A 570 1.00 -11.26 12.88
C ALA A 570 2.18 -10.87 11.98
N LEU A 571 1.96 -10.14 10.89
CA LEU A 571 3.02 -9.55 10.07
C LEU A 571 3.81 -8.53 10.89
N GLN A 572 3.15 -7.63 11.62
CA GLN A 572 3.85 -6.64 12.44
C GLN A 572 4.68 -7.29 13.55
N ALA A 573 4.20 -8.38 14.15
CA ALA A 573 4.96 -9.05 15.22
C ALA A 573 6.21 -9.77 14.72
N LYS A 574 6.18 -10.33 13.50
CA LYS A 574 7.22 -11.24 13.00
C LYS A 574 8.03 -10.72 11.80
N CYS A 575 7.52 -9.75 11.04
CA CYS A 575 8.09 -9.27 9.77
C CYS A 575 8.67 -7.85 9.81
N MET A 576 8.62 -7.13 10.93
CA MET A 576 9.10 -5.73 11.00
C MET A 576 10.56 -5.55 10.59
N SER A 577 11.43 -6.51 10.91
CA SER A 577 12.83 -6.47 10.49
C SER A 577 13.00 -6.68 8.99
N ASP A 578 12.17 -7.52 8.37
CA ASP A 578 12.24 -7.81 6.94
C ASP A 578 11.61 -6.69 6.11
N LEU A 579 10.52 -6.09 6.58
CA LEU A 579 9.93 -4.88 6.00
C LEU A 579 10.94 -3.73 5.94
N GLY A 580 11.65 -3.47 7.05
CA GLY A 580 12.68 -2.44 7.11
C GLY A 580 13.94 -2.74 6.28
N LYS A 581 14.11 -3.97 5.80
CA LYS A 581 15.28 -4.39 5.02
C LYS A 581 14.99 -4.43 3.53
N TRP A 582 13.83 -4.95 3.15
CA TRP A 582 13.48 -5.24 1.76
C TRP A 582 12.41 -4.30 1.19
N CYS A 583 11.59 -3.67 2.04
CA CYS A 583 10.34 -3.01 1.64
C CYS A 583 10.26 -1.52 2.02
N ASN A 584 11.40 -0.83 2.11
CA ASN A 584 11.44 0.59 2.53
C ASN A 584 10.79 1.57 1.54
N GLU A 585 10.64 1.19 0.27
CA GLU A 585 10.15 2.07 -0.80
C GLU A 585 8.64 1.88 -1.11
N LYS A 586 8.05 0.72 -0.77
CA LYS A 586 6.62 0.39 -0.98
C LYS A 586 5.82 0.62 0.33
N THR A 587 5.37 1.86 0.56
CA THR A 587 4.78 2.30 1.85
C THR A 587 3.28 2.62 1.81
N GLU A 588 2.60 2.29 0.70
CA GLU A 588 1.14 2.45 0.60
C GLU A 588 0.39 1.19 1.08
N THR A 589 -0.91 1.36 1.36
CA THR A 589 -1.87 0.35 1.87
C THR A 589 -1.79 -0.93 1.04
N GLY A 590 -1.40 -2.05 1.64
CA GLY A 590 -1.46 -3.38 1.01
C GLY A 590 -0.21 -3.74 0.21
N GLN A 591 0.67 -2.78 -0.07
CA GLN A 591 1.93 -3.03 -0.78
C GLN A 591 2.98 -3.71 0.11
N GLU A 592 2.79 -3.69 1.43
CA GLU A 592 3.72 -4.29 2.38
C GLU A 592 3.68 -5.82 2.32
N LEU A 593 2.48 -6.42 2.25
CA LEU A 593 2.33 -7.87 2.07
C LEU A 593 2.80 -8.30 0.69
N GLU A 594 2.44 -7.55 -0.37
CA GLU A 594 2.92 -7.77 -1.74
C GLU A 594 4.46 -7.78 -1.79
N CYS A 595 5.11 -6.79 -1.15
CA CYS A 595 6.57 -6.73 -1.08
C CYS A 595 7.18 -7.91 -0.32
N LEU A 596 6.58 -8.31 0.80
CA LEU A 596 7.02 -9.49 1.54
C LEU A 596 6.85 -10.77 0.70
N GLN A 597 5.75 -10.89 -0.05
CA GLN A 597 5.50 -11.99 -0.99
C GLN A 597 6.56 -12.03 -2.09
N ASP A 598 6.97 -10.87 -2.64
CA ASP A 598 8.07 -10.74 -3.60
C ASP A 598 9.39 -11.30 -3.02
N HIS A 599 9.69 -10.99 -1.76
CA HIS A 599 10.92 -11.37 -1.07
C HIS A 599 10.81 -12.65 -0.22
N MET A 600 9.80 -13.49 -0.41
CA MET A 600 9.53 -14.70 0.40
C MET A 600 10.73 -15.62 0.65
N ASP A 601 11.63 -15.78 -0.32
CA ASP A 601 12.82 -16.62 -0.18
C ASP A 601 13.92 -15.97 0.68
N ASP A 602 13.90 -14.64 0.79
CA ASP A 602 14.84 -13.81 1.54
C ASP A 602 14.38 -13.50 2.98
N LEU A 603 13.10 -13.79 3.30
CA LEU A 603 12.51 -13.55 4.62
C LEU A 603 13.04 -14.51 5.69
N VAL A 604 13.09 -14.03 6.92
CA VAL A 604 13.37 -14.85 8.10
C VAL A 604 12.24 -15.87 8.29
N VAL A 605 12.56 -17.07 8.81
CA VAL A 605 11.63 -18.22 8.94
C VAL A 605 10.29 -17.84 9.58
N ASP A 606 10.34 -17.07 10.66
CA ASP A 606 9.16 -16.63 11.42
C ASP A 606 8.25 -15.69 10.62
N CYS A 607 8.84 -14.78 9.84
CA CYS A 607 8.10 -13.88 8.96
C CYS A 607 7.51 -14.66 7.77
N ARG A 608 8.33 -15.51 7.15
CA ARG A 608 7.95 -16.35 6.01
C ARG A 608 6.74 -17.24 6.31
N GLU A 609 6.66 -17.79 7.52
CA GLU A 609 5.52 -18.61 7.94
C GLU A 609 4.22 -17.81 7.99
N VAL A 610 4.26 -16.57 8.49
CA VAL A 610 3.08 -15.70 8.56
C VAL A 610 2.64 -15.28 7.17
N VAL A 611 3.59 -14.80 6.35
CA VAL A 611 3.31 -14.42 4.95
C VAL A 611 2.75 -15.61 4.17
N ALA A 612 3.28 -16.82 4.36
CA ALA A 612 2.76 -18.03 3.74
C ALA A 612 1.31 -18.33 4.15
N ASN A 613 0.98 -18.21 5.43
CA ASN A 613 -0.38 -18.48 5.91
C ASN A 613 -1.39 -17.44 5.40
N LEU A 614 -1.01 -16.16 5.33
CA LEU A 614 -1.86 -15.11 4.77
C LEU A 614 -2.06 -15.29 3.27
N THR A 615 -1.00 -15.61 2.54
CA THR A 615 -1.08 -15.91 1.09
C THR A 615 -1.96 -17.14 0.82
N GLU A 616 -1.91 -18.14 1.68
CA GLU A 616 -2.80 -19.31 1.60
C GLU A 616 -4.28 -18.92 1.79
N LEU A 617 -4.57 -18.00 2.72
CA LEU A 617 -5.92 -17.47 2.94
C LEU A 617 -6.40 -16.59 1.77
N GLU A 618 -5.55 -15.75 1.19
CA GLU A 618 -5.87 -14.96 -0.02
C GLU A 618 -6.22 -15.86 -1.21
N SER A 619 -5.62 -17.05 -1.28
CA SER A 619 -5.92 -18.02 -2.32
C SER A 619 -7.25 -18.74 -2.13
N GLU A 620 -7.71 -18.82 -0.88
CA GLU A 620 -9.01 -19.35 -0.52
C GLU A 620 -10.10 -18.29 -0.78
N ASP A 621 -9.86 -17.05 -0.36
CA ASP A 621 -10.76 -15.93 -0.57
C ASP A 621 -10.00 -14.69 -1.05
N ILE A 622 -10.09 -14.43 -2.36
CA ILE A 622 -9.40 -13.28 -2.97
C ILE A 622 -10.05 -11.94 -2.59
N GLN A 623 -11.23 -11.94 -1.96
CA GLN A 623 -11.83 -10.71 -1.45
C GLN A 623 -10.98 -10.05 -0.34
N ILE A 624 -10.07 -10.83 0.26
CA ILE A 624 -9.06 -10.34 1.20
C ILE A 624 -8.12 -9.33 0.54
N GLU A 625 -7.84 -9.46 -0.76
CA GLU A 625 -6.95 -8.57 -1.50
C GLU A 625 -7.71 -7.40 -2.17
N ALA A 626 -8.01 -6.38 -1.37
CA ALA A 626 -8.90 -5.27 -1.74
C ALA A 626 -8.41 -4.46 -2.96
N LEU A 627 -7.09 -4.34 -3.20
CA LEU A 627 -6.55 -3.60 -4.34
C LEU A 627 -6.83 -4.36 -5.65
N LEU A 628 -6.61 -5.68 -5.65
CA LEU A 628 -6.90 -6.53 -6.80
C LEU A 628 -8.40 -6.54 -7.09
N MET A 629 -9.25 -6.69 -6.08
CA MET A 629 -10.71 -6.68 -6.25
C MET A 629 -11.20 -5.39 -6.89
N ARG A 630 -10.74 -4.23 -6.41
CA ARG A 630 -11.09 -2.93 -7.01
C ARG A 630 -10.62 -2.81 -8.46
N ALA A 631 -9.42 -3.32 -8.77
CA ALA A 631 -8.91 -3.31 -10.13
C ALA A 631 -9.72 -4.24 -11.05
N CYS A 632 -10.15 -5.38 -10.54
CA CYS A 632 -10.82 -6.44 -11.29
C CYS A 632 -12.34 -6.33 -11.38
N GLU A 633 -12.95 -5.37 -10.68
CA GLU A 633 -14.41 -5.14 -10.64
C GLU A 633 -15.11 -5.23 -12.02
N PRO A 634 -14.59 -4.64 -13.11
CA PRO A 634 -15.27 -4.70 -14.42
C PRO A 634 -15.39 -6.13 -14.98
N ILE A 635 -14.35 -6.97 -14.76
CA ILE A 635 -14.37 -8.38 -15.19
C ILE A 635 -15.23 -9.21 -14.26
N ILE A 636 -15.19 -8.92 -12.95
CA ILE A 636 -15.98 -9.63 -11.96
C ILE A 636 -17.47 -9.50 -12.31
N GLN A 637 -17.95 -8.28 -12.56
CA GLN A 637 -19.34 -8.04 -12.95
C GLN A 637 -19.68 -8.60 -14.34
N GLY A 638 -18.76 -8.51 -15.30
CA GLY A 638 -19.02 -8.94 -16.68
C GLY A 638 -19.02 -10.45 -16.89
N TYR A 639 -18.12 -11.18 -16.24
CA TYR A 639 -17.84 -12.59 -16.54
C TYR A 639 -17.87 -13.51 -15.32
N CYS A 640 -17.64 -12.99 -14.12
CA CYS A 640 -17.54 -13.81 -12.89
C CYS A 640 -18.69 -13.56 -11.89
N HIS A 641 -19.77 -12.87 -12.30
CA HIS A 641 -20.86 -12.49 -11.42
C HIS A 641 -21.55 -13.69 -10.73
N GLU A 642 -21.78 -14.79 -11.46
CA GLU A 642 -22.38 -16.01 -10.90
C GLU A 642 -21.51 -16.64 -9.79
N VAL A 643 -20.19 -16.48 -9.88
CA VAL A 643 -19.22 -16.99 -8.91
C VAL A 643 -19.09 -16.04 -7.72
N ALA A 644 -19.15 -14.73 -7.98
CA ALA A 644 -19.05 -13.68 -6.96
C ALA A 644 -20.31 -13.60 -6.07
N ASP A 645 -21.51 -13.72 -6.64
CA ASP A 645 -22.77 -13.53 -5.91
C ASP A 645 -23.19 -14.74 -5.07
N ASN A 646 -22.81 -15.95 -5.49
CA ASN A 646 -23.35 -17.16 -4.88
C ASN A 646 -22.52 -17.73 -3.71
N GLN A 647 -21.32 -17.20 -3.39
CA GLN A 647 -20.41 -17.76 -2.38
C GLN A 647 -20.19 -19.29 -2.54
N ILE A 648 -20.28 -19.81 -3.77
CA ILE A 648 -20.13 -21.24 -4.03
C ILE A 648 -18.65 -21.50 -4.28
N ASP A 649 -18.02 -22.08 -3.26
CA ASP A 649 -16.66 -22.62 -3.20
C ASP A 649 -15.48 -21.61 -3.21
N SER A 650 -14.65 -21.73 -2.18
CA SER A 650 -13.44 -20.94 -1.99
C SER A 650 -12.43 -21.19 -3.11
N GLY A 651 -11.89 -20.11 -3.70
CA GLY A 651 -10.89 -20.13 -4.79
C GLY A 651 -11.46 -20.07 -6.22
N ASP A 652 -12.78 -20.16 -6.42
CA ASP A 652 -13.42 -20.14 -7.75
C ASP A 652 -13.32 -18.78 -8.44
N LEU A 653 -13.38 -17.69 -7.67
CA LEU A 653 -13.30 -16.34 -8.20
C LEU A 653 -11.93 -16.06 -8.85
N MET A 654 -10.84 -16.49 -8.20
CA MET A 654 -9.50 -16.36 -8.77
C MET A 654 -9.34 -17.19 -10.04
N GLU A 655 -9.86 -18.42 -10.08
CA GLU A 655 -9.85 -19.24 -11.29
C GLU A 655 -10.62 -18.55 -12.44
N CYS A 656 -11.77 -17.94 -12.15
CA CYS A 656 -12.53 -17.19 -13.14
C CYS A 656 -11.75 -15.97 -13.69
N LEU A 657 -11.04 -15.24 -12.81
CA LEU A 657 -10.19 -14.12 -13.19
C LEU A 657 -9.02 -14.57 -14.09
N ILE A 658 -8.38 -15.70 -13.76
CA ILE A 658 -7.31 -16.29 -14.58
C ILE A 658 -7.84 -16.70 -15.95
N GLN A 659 -8.99 -17.37 -16.01
CA GLN A 659 -9.62 -17.80 -17.27
C GLN A 659 -10.03 -16.62 -18.18
N ASN A 660 -10.32 -15.45 -17.59
CA ASN A 660 -10.76 -14.25 -18.29
C ASN A 660 -9.70 -13.13 -18.35
N LYS A 661 -8.44 -13.43 -18.00
CA LYS A 661 -7.28 -12.50 -17.99
C LYS A 661 -7.04 -11.76 -19.31
N HIS A 662 -7.57 -12.26 -20.41
CA HIS A 662 -7.34 -11.72 -21.75
C HIS A 662 -8.58 -11.15 -22.43
N GLN A 663 -9.67 -10.95 -21.67
CA GLN A 663 -10.87 -10.27 -22.16
C GLN A 663 -10.64 -8.77 -22.32
N LYS A 664 -11.43 -8.10 -23.17
CA LYS A 664 -11.26 -6.66 -23.43
C LYS A 664 -11.52 -5.78 -22.21
N GLU A 665 -12.40 -6.25 -21.33
CA GLU A 665 -12.79 -5.58 -20.10
C GLU A 665 -11.72 -5.70 -19.01
N MET A 666 -10.69 -6.52 -19.23
CA MET A 666 -9.57 -6.70 -18.32
C MET A 666 -8.61 -5.51 -18.44
N ASN A 667 -8.60 -4.63 -17.45
CA ASN A 667 -7.69 -3.50 -17.42
C ASN A 667 -6.26 -3.97 -17.08
N GLU A 668 -5.26 -3.14 -17.42
CA GLU A 668 -3.86 -3.46 -17.21
C GLU A 668 -3.54 -3.72 -15.73
N LYS A 669 -4.18 -2.99 -14.81
CA LYS A 669 -3.98 -3.14 -13.36
C LYS A 669 -4.42 -4.52 -12.85
N CYS A 670 -5.61 -4.98 -13.24
CA CYS A 670 -6.10 -6.30 -12.86
C CYS A 670 -5.31 -7.40 -13.55
N ALA A 671 -4.96 -7.24 -14.85
CA ALA A 671 -4.13 -8.22 -15.55
C ALA A 671 -2.75 -8.40 -14.88
N VAL A 672 -2.12 -7.30 -14.47
CA VAL A 672 -0.84 -7.32 -13.73
C VAL A 672 -1.03 -7.97 -12.37
N GLY A 673 -2.07 -7.59 -11.61
CA GLY A 673 -2.34 -8.14 -10.29
C GLY A 673 -2.66 -9.65 -10.30
N VAL A 674 -3.48 -10.12 -11.24
CA VAL A 674 -3.75 -11.57 -11.44
C VAL A 674 -2.46 -12.30 -11.80
N THR A 675 -1.64 -11.74 -12.69
CA THR A 675 -0.35 -12.35 -13.06
C THR A 675 0.60 -12.42 -11.88
N HIS A 676 0.66 -11.35 -11.07
CA HIS A 676 1.46 -11.31 -9.86
C HIS A 676 1.05 -12.40 -8.88
N PHE A 677 -0.27 -12.58 -8.67
CA PHE A 677 -0.80 -13.65 -7.85
C PHE A 677 -0.41 -15.04 -8.39
N GLN A 678 -0.56 -15.29 -9.70
CA GLN A 678 -0.11 -16.54 -10.33
C GLN A 678 1.38 -16.81 -10.10
N LEU A 679 2.23 -15.78 -10.11
CA LEU A 679 3.67 -15.92 -9.85
C LEU A 679 3.95 -16.29 -8.38
N ILE A 680 3.25 -15.68 -7.43
CA ILE A 680 3.35 -16.03 -6.00
C ILE A 680 2.94 -17.48 -5.78
N GLN A 681 1.85 -17.93 -6.41
CA GLN A 681 1.36 -19.31 -6.27
C GLN A 681 2.40 -20.36 -6.65
N MET A 682 3.38 -20.04 -7.50
CA MET A 682 4.44 -20.98 -7.88
C MET A 682 5.39 -21.31 -6.73
N LYS A 683 5.56 -20.39 -5.77
CA LYS A 683 6.53 -20.50 -4.68
C LYS A 683 6.18 -21.62 -3.70
N ASP A 684 4.88 -21.91 -3.50
CA ASP A 684 4.40 -23.01 -2.65
C ASP A 684 3.07 -23.55 -3.17
N PHE A 685 2.93 -24.88 -3.29
CA PHE A 685 1.71 -25.51 -3.79
C PHE A 685 0.47 -25.21 -2.92
N ARG A 686 0.67 -24.84 -1.66
CA ARG A 686 -0.40 -24.47 -0.73
C ARG A 686 -1.07 -23.15 -1.09
N PHE A 687 -0.38 -22.28 -1.84
CA PHE A 687 -0.89 -20.98 -2.27
C PHE A 687 -1.90 -21.08 -3.43
N SER A 688 -2.14 -22.27 -3.97
CA SER A 688 -3.34 -22.52 -4.78
C SER A 688 -4.28 -23.40 -3.97
N TYR A 689 -5.32 -22.79 -3.41
CA TYR A 689 -6.32 -23.48 -2.60
C TYR A 689 -6.91 -24.70 -3.32
N LYS A 690 -7.37 -24.54 -4.57
CA LYS A 690 -7.93 -25.64 -5.38
C LYS A 690 -6.93 -26.76 -5.61
N PHE A 691 -5.69 -26.43 -5.95
CA PHE A 691 -4.63 -27.43 -6.14
C PHE A 691 -4.33 -28.18 -4.85
N LYS A 692 -4.15 -27.46 -3.73
CA LYS A 692 -3.97 -28.06 -2.41
C LYS A 692 -5.12 -28.99 -2.06
N MET A 693 -6.37 -28.54 -2.19
CA MET A 693 -7.55 -29.34 -1.83
C MET A 693 -7.79 -30.54 -2.75
N ALA A 694 -7.26 -30.52 -3.98
CA ALA A 694 -7.31 -31.64 -4.91
C ALA A 694 -6.15 -32.63 -4.74
N CYS A 695 -4.94 -32.14 -4.44
CA CYS A 695 -3.69 -32.90 -4.58
C CYS A 695 -2.92 -33.13 -3.28
N LYS A 696 -3.26 -32.50 -2.14
CA LYS A 696 -2.46 -32.57 -0.89
C LYS A 696 -2.11 -34.00 -0.46
N GLU A 697 -3.04 -34.95 -0.53
CA GLU A 697 -2.78 -36.34 -0.15
C GLU A 697 -1.80 -37.04 -1.11
N ASP A 698 -1.95 -36.81 -2.41
CA ASP A 698 -1.06 -37.35 -3.44
C ASP A 698 0.35 -36.76 -3.31
N VAL A 699 0.47 -35.46 -3.02
CA VAL A 699 1.75 -34.76 -2.80
C VAL A 699 2.51 -35.36 -1.62
N LEU A 700 1.85 -35.51 -0.47
CA LEU A 700 2.45 -36.08 0.73
C LEU A 700 2.94 -37.52 0.53
N LYS A 701 2.27 -38.28 -0.36
CA LYS A 701 2.60 -39.68 -0.65
C LYS A 701 3.67 -39.84 -1.72
N LEU A 702 3.65 -39.05 -2.78
CA LEU A 702 4.43 -39.27 -4.00
C LEU A 702 5.59 -38.28 -4.16
N CYS A 703 5.51 -37.09 -3.58
CA CYS A 703 6.45 -35.99 -3.77
C CYS A 703 7.03 -35.48 -2.43
N PRO A 704 7.75 -36.33 -1.67
CA PRO A 704 8.24 -35.95 -0.34
C PRO A 704 9.27 -34.83 -0.42
N ASN A 705 9.20 -33.89 0.53
CA ASN A 705 10.11 -32.73 0.68
C ASN A 705 10.06 -31.68 -0.45
N ILE A 706 9.05 -31.73 -1.32
CA ILE A 706 8.85 -30.72 -2.37
C ILE A 706 7.74 -29.75 -1.91
N LYS A 707 8.05 -28.44 -1.90
CA LYS A 707 7.08 -27.38 -1.53
C LYS A 707 6.67 -26.50 -2.69
N LYS A 708 7.58 -26.19 -3.62
CA LYS A 708 7.30 -25.32 -4.77
C LYS A 708 6.22 -25.97 -5.65
N LYS A 709 5.21 -25.19 -6.03
CA LYS A 709 4.08 -25.67 -6.83
C LYS A 709 4.55 -26.27 -8.15
N VAL A 710 5.47 -25.58 -8.83
CA VAL A 710 6.06 -26.03 -10.11
C VAL A 710 6.71 -27.41 -9.98
N ASP A 711 7.53 -27.62 -8.96
CA ASP A 711 8.21 -28.90 -8.73
C ASP A 711 7.23 -30.02 -8.37
N VAL A 712 6.16 -29.69 -7.64
CA VAL A 712 5.07 -30.62 -7.33
C VAL A 712 4.32 -31.01 -8.61
N VAL A 713 3.99 -30.04 -9.46
CA VAL A 713 3.32 -30.27 -10.76
C VAL A 713 4.19 -31.20 -11.61
N ILE A 714 5.49 -30.92 -11.75
CA ILE A 714 6.44 -31.76 -12.49
C ILE A 714 6.52 -33.19 -11.92
N CYS A 715 6.56 -33.33 -10.59
CA CYS A 715 6.60 -34.63 -9.91
C CYS A 715 5.35 -35.47 -10.18
N LEU A 716 4.16 -34.87 -10.01
CA LEU A 716 2.88 -35.54 -10.24
C LEU A 716 2.65 -35.82 -11.72
N SER A 717 2.95 -34.88 -12.61
CA SER A 717 2.78 -35.04 -14.05
C SER A 717 3.71 -36.11 -14.61
N THR A 718 4.95 -36.16 -14.15
CA THR A 718 5.89 -37.24 -14.50
C THR A 718 5.36 -38.60 -14.05
N THR A 719 4.74 -38.67 -12.86
CA THR A 719 4.12 -39.90 -12.37
C THR A 719 2.95 -40.32 -13.25
N VAL A 720 2.05 -39.39 -13.58
CA VAL A 720 0.90 -39.64 -14.49
C VAL A 720 1.38 -40.07 -15.87
N ARG A 721 2.40 -39.39 -16.43
CA ARG A 721 3.00 -39.73 -17.73
C ARG A 721 3.56 -41.15 -17.71
N ASN A 722 4.33 -41.50 -16.68
CA ASN A 722 4.94 -42.82 -16.58
C ASN A 722 3.88 -43.93 -16.46
N ASP A 723 2.84 -43.72 -15.64
CA ASP A 723 1.73 -44.66 -15.52
C ASP A 723 0.98 -44.82 -16.85
N THR A 724 0.81 -43.71 -17.58
CA THR A 724 0.19 -43.68 -18.90
C THR A 724 1.02 -44.42 -19.96
N LEU A 725 2.35 -44.25 -19.95
CA LEU A 725 3.27 -44.92 -20.89
C LEU A 725 3.43 -46.42 -20.58
N GLN A 726 3.26 -46.80 -19.32
CA GLN A 726 3.32 -48.20 -18.87
C GLN A 726 1.96 -48.91 -18.94
N GLU A 727 0.92 -48.24 -19.44
CA GLU A 727 -0.45 -48.76 -19.57
C GLU A 727 -1.00 -49.35 -18.24
N VAL A 728 -0.66 -48.69 -17.13
CA VAL A 728 -1.10 -49.12 -15.79
C VAL A 728 -2.62 -48.89 -15.68
N LYS A 729 -3.37 -49.94 -15.26
CA LYS A 729 -4.84 -49.89 -15.16
C LYS A 729 -5.37 -48.79 -14.23
N GLU A 730 -4.68 -48.51 -13.14
CA GLU A 730 -5.02 -47.44 -12.19
C GLU A 730 -3.80 -46.54 -11.99
N HIS A 731 -3.94 -45.26 -12.32
CA HIS A 731 -2.87 -44.28 -12.07
C HIS A 731 -2.70 -44.05 -10.57
N ARG A 732 -1.45 -43.88 -10.13
CA ARG A 732 -1.10 -43.65 -8.73
C ARG A 732 -1.61 -42.31 -8.19
N VAL A 733 -1.79 -41.33 -9.07
CA VAL A 733 -2.35 -40.01 -8.75
C VAL A 733 -3.88 -40.06 -8.85
N SER A 734 -4.57 -39.57 -7.83
CA SER A 734 -6.04 -39.61 -7.74
C SER A 734 -6.72 -38.92 -8.92
N LEU A 735 -7.96 -39.30 -9.25
CA LEU A 735 -8.70 -38.67 -10.35
C LEU A 735 -8.96 -37.17 -10.09
N LYS A 736 -9.23 -36.79 -8.83
CA LYS A 736 -9.44 -35.39 -8.43
C LYS A 736 -8.17 -34.58 -8.67
N CYS A 737 -7.02 -35.07 -8.17
CA CYS A 737 -5.75 -34.39 -8.40
C CYS A 737 -5.38 -34.36 -9.88
N ARG A 738 -5.56 -35.44 -10.64
CA ARG A 738 -5.28 -35.46 -12.09
C ARG A 738 -6.10 -34.45 -12.90
N LYS A 739 -7.31 -34.12 -12.47
CA LYS A 739 -8.12 -33.08 -13.13
C LYS A 739 -7.55 -31.70 -12.85
N GLN A 740 -7.28 -31.39 -11.58
CA GLN A 740 -6.72 -30.08 -11.21
C GLN A 740 -5.28 -29.90 -11.72
N LEU A 741 -4.46 -30.95 -11.70
CA LEU A 741 -3.10 -30.95 -12.22
C LEU A 741 -3.04 -30.49 -13.67
N ARG A 742 -4.00 -30.92 -14.51
CA ARG A 742 -4.08 -30.46 -15.91
C ARG A 742 -4.40 -28.99 -16.03
N VAL A 743 -5.25 -28.44 -15.15
CA VAL A 743 -5.53 -27.00 -15.11
C VAL A 743 -4.23 -26.25 -14.80
N GLU A 744 -3.48 -26.70 -13.80
CA GLU A 744 -2.19 -26.08 -13.44
C GLU A 744 -1.15 -26.19 -14.57
N GLU A 745 -1.02 -27.34 -15.24
CA GLU A 745 -0.09 -27.50 -16.36
C GLU A 745 -0.44 -26.58 -17.55
N LEU A 746 -1.74 -26.40 -17.83
CA LEU A 746 -2.21 -25.50 -18.88
C LEU A 746 -2.04 -24.02 -18.52
N GLU A 747 -2.26 -23.65 -17.25
CA GLU A 747 -2.01 -22.30 -16.77
C GLU A 747 -0.52 -21.95 -16.81
N MET A 748 0.35 -22.90 -16.46
CA MET A 748 1.80 -22.72 -16.54
C MET A 748 2.28 -22.48 -17.98
N SER A 749 1.64 -23.07 -18.99
CA SER A 749 2.00 -22.85 -20.40
C SER A 749 1.43 -21.54 -21.00
N GLU A 750 0.71 -20.74 -20.21
CA GLU A 750 0.18 -19.42 -20.62
C GLU A 750 1.26 -18.34 -20.68
N ASP A 751 2.22 -18.35 -19.76
CA ASP A 751 3.29 -17.37 -19.69
C ASP A 751 4.60 -18.07 -19.33
N ILE A 752 5.65 -17.84 -20.11
CA ILE A 752 6.97 -18.44 -19.88
C ILE A 752 7.49 -18.19 -18.46
N ARG A 753 7.11 -17.07 -17.82
CA ARG A 753 7.50 -16.74 -16.45
C ARG A 753 6.92 -17.73 -15.43
N LEU A 754 5.85 -18.45 -15.79
CA LEU A 754 5.25 -19.49 -14.98
C LEU A 754 6.00 -20.85 -15.08
N GLU A 755 7.00 -20.93 -15.96
CA GLU A 755 7.94 -22.04 -16.09
C GLU A 755 9.39 -21.59 -15.80
N PRO A 756 9.82 -21.49 -14.52
CA PRO A 756 11.11 -20.90 -14.14
C PRO A 756 12.33 -21.52 -14.84
N GLU A 757 12.35 -22.85 -15.03
CA GLU A 757 13.45 -23.52 -15.71
C GLU A 757 13.55 -23.15 -17.20
N LEU A 758 12.41 -22.99 -17.87
CA LEU A 758 12.35 -22.59 -19.27
C LEU A 758 12.70 -21.11 -19.41
N TYR A 759 12.15 -20.26 -18.54
CA TYR A 759 12.42 -18.83 -18.54
C TYR A 759 13.90 -18.52 -18.35
N GLU A 760 14.54 -19.09 -17.32
CA GLU A 760 15.97 -18.83 -17.07
C GLU A 760 16.87 -19.38 -18.18
N ALA A 761 16.52 -20.53 -18.78
CA ALA A 761 17.23 -21.07 -19.94
C ALA A 761 17.13 -20.17 -21.19
N CYS A 762 15.99 -19.50 -21.38
CA CYS A 762 15.69 -18.70 -22.57
C CYS A 762 15.81 -17.19 -22.36
N LYS A 763 16.15 -16.72 -21.16
CA LYS A 763 16.13 -15.29 -20.77
C LYS A 763 16.91 -14.38 -21.71
N ASN A 764 18.07 -14.82 -22.19
CA ASN A 764 18.90 -14.07 -23.13
C ASN A 764 18.30 -14.07 -24.54
N ASP A 765 17.78 -15.21 -24.98
CA ASP A 765 17.13 -15.37 -26.28
C ASP A 765 15.84 -14.56 -26.38
N ILE A 766 15.08 -14.44 -25.30
CA ILE A 766 13.89 -13.58 -25.26
C ILE A 766 14.28 -12.12 -25.54
N LYS A 767 15.37 -11.63 -24.95
CA LYS A 767 15.84 -10.25 -25.13
C LYS A 767 16.42 -9.99 -26.53
N SER A 768 17.10 -10.96 -27.13
CA SER A 768 17.74 -10.79 -28.45
C SER A 768 16.83 -11.13 -29.62
N VAL A 769 16.00 -12.17 -29.48
CA VAL A 769 15.18 -12.74 -30.57
C VAL A 769 13.71 -12.29 -30.49
N CYS A 770 13.16 -12.11 -29.28
CA CYS A 770 11.75 -11.74 -29.07
C CYS A 770 11.56 -10.39 -28.32
N PRO A 771 12.29 -9.30 -28.64
CA PRO A 771 12.30 -8.08 -27.82
C PRO A 771 10.98 -7.29 -27.81
N SER A 772 10.15 -7.42 -28.84
CA SER A 772 8.90 -6.65 -29.01
C SER A 772 7.64 -7.49 -28.80
N VAL A 773 7.77 -8.69 -28.23
CA VAL A 773 6.65 -9.61 -28.00
C VAL A 773 6.13 -9.43 -26.56
N PRO A 774 4.81 -9.29 -26.34
CA PRO A 774 4.27 -9.18 -24.98
C PRO A 774 4.37 -10.49 -24.20
N TYR A 775 4.40 -10.40 -22.87
CA TYR A 775 4.23 -11.54 -21.99
C TYR A 775 2.75 -11.97 -21.91
N GLY A 776 2.53 -13.22 -21.48
CA GLY A 776 1.21 -13.84 -21.44
C GLY A 776 0.73 -14.32 -22.82
N ASN A 777 -0.45 -14.94 -22.83
CA ASN A 777 -1.10 -15.46 -24.02
C ASN A 777 -0.26 -16.48 -24.83
N ALA A 778 0.75 -17.08 -24.19
CA ALA A 778 1.82 -17.91 -24.73
C ALA A 778 2.64 -17.27 -25.86
N GLN A 779 2.62 -15.94 -26.00
CA GLN A 779 3.21 -15.24 -27.15
C GLN A 779 4.74 -15.38 -27.21
N ILE A 780 5.42 -15.22 -26.07
CA ILE A 780 6.87 -15.44 -26.00
C ILE A 780 7.23 -16.88 -26.33
N ILE A 781 6.48 -17.85 -25.78
CA ILE A 781 6.69 -19.27 -26.05
C ILE A 781 6.52 -19.56 -27.55
N GLU A 782 5.49 -19.02 -28.20
CA GLU A 782 5.29 -19.16 -29.64
C GLU A 782 6.41 -18.47 -30.46
N CYS A 783 6.90 -17.31 -30.05
CA CYS A 783 8.04 -16.64 -30.70
C CYS A 783 9.32 -17.48 -30.63
N LEU A 784 9.61 -18.07 -29.46
CA LEU A 784 10.75 -18.99 -29.30
C LEU A 784 10.57 -20.26 -30.15
N LYS A 785 9.36 -20.83 -30.19
CA LYS A 785 9.04 -21.99 -31.06
C LYS A 785 9.20 -21.69 -32.56
N GLU A 786 8.99 -20.45 -32.99
CA GLU A 786 9.17 -20.03 -34.39
C GLU A 786 10.64 -19.71 -34.72
N SER A 787 11.40 -19.20 -33.75
CA SER A 787 12.75 -18.67 -33.96
C SER A 787 13.88 -19.66 -33.62
N LYS A 788 13.59 -20.97 -33.68
CA LYS A 788 14.45 -22.06 -33.18
C LYS A 788 15.93 -21.95 -33.61
N LYS A 789 16.18 -21.61 -34.87
CA LYS A 789 17.54 -21.54 -35.45
C LYS A 789 18.43 -20.46 -34.83
N GLN A 790 17.83 -19.47 -34.17
CA GLN A 790 18.52 -18.32 -33.57
C GLN A 790 18.70 -18.48 -32.04
N LEU A 791 18.12 -19.53 -31.45
CA LEU A 791 18.17 -19.77 -30.02
C LEU A 791 19.53 -20.33 -29.58
N THR A 792 19.93 -20.03 -28.34
CA THR A 792 21.04 -20.73 -27.71
C THR A 792 20.75 -22.24 -27.59
N PRO A 793 21.78 -23.11 -27.56
CA PRO A 793 21.58 -24.55 -27.44
C PRO A 793 20.75 -24.98 -26.22
N TRP A 794 20.89 -24.26 -25.10
CA TRP A 794 20.19 -24.56 -23.85
C TRP A 794 18.70 -24.20 -23.93
N CYS A 795 18.37 -23.00 -24.42
CA CYS A 795 16.98 -22.61 -24.65
C CYS A 795 16.32 -23.52 -25.70
N HIS A 796 17.02 -23.79 -26.80
CA HIS A 796 16.55 -24.68 -27.86
C HIS A 796 16.16 -26.06 -27.31
N GLN A 797 17.01 -26.66 -26.47
CA GLN A 797 16.72 -27.95 -25.84
C GLN A 797 15.47 -27.91 -24.96
N LYS A 798 15.31 -26.86 -24.14
CA LYS A 798 14.14 -26.72 -23.25
C LYS A 798 12.85 -26.49 -24.04
N VAL A 799 12.89 -25.64 -25.07
CA VAL A 799 11.76 -25.43 -26.00
C VAL A 799 11.40 -26.72 -26.74
N PHE A 800 12.39 -27.49 -27.19
CA PHE A 800 12.15 -28.78 -27.86
C PHE A 800 11.46 -29.78 -26.93
N LYS A 801 11.87 -29.87 -25.65
CA LYS A 801 11.22 -30.71 -24.64
C LYS A 801 9.78 -30.28 -24.36
N LEU A 802 9.53 -28.97 -24.29
CA LEU A 802 8.17 -28.43 -24.15
C LEU A 802 7.30 -28.85 -25.35
N GLN A 803 7.82 -28.72 -26.58
CA GLN A 803 7.11 -29.17 -27.78
C GLN A 803 6.86 -30.68 -27.77
N GLU A 804 7.80 -31.49 -27.28
CA GLU A 804 7.60 -32.94 -27.14
C GLU A 804 6.44 -33.25 -26.18
N SER A 805 6.33 -32.56 -25.03
CA SER A 805 5.19 -32.74 -24.11
C SER A 805 3.86 -32.29 -24.71
N GLU A 806 3.81 -31.12 -25.36
CA GLU A 806 2.59 -30.60 -26.01
C GLU A 806 2.10 -31.51 -27.16
N MET A 807 3.02 -32.14 -27.90
CA MET A 807 2.65 -33.05 -28.97
C MET A 807 2.14 -34.40 -28.45
N MET A 808 2.63 -34.84 -27.29
CA MET A 808 2.14 -36.04 -26.61
C MET A 808 0.75 -35.82 -25.99
N ASP A 809 0.49 -34.62 -25.47
CA ASP A 809 -0.81 -34.22 -24.92
C ASP A 809 -1.22 -32.82 -25.41
N PRO A 810 -2.05 -32.73 -26.47
CA PRO A 810 -2.48 -31.46 -27.06
C PRO A 810 -3.22 -30.53 -26.10
N GLU A 811 -3.76 -31.03 -24.98
CA GLU A 811 -4.40 -30.19 -23.97
C GLU A 811 -3.42 -29.26 -23.25
N LEU A 812 -2.12 -29.58 -23.26
CA LEU A 812 -1.08 -28.76 -22.63
C LEU A 812 -0.66 -27.55 -23.48
N ASP A 813 -1.01 -27.55 -24.77
CA ASP A 813 -0.74 -26.45 -25.69
C ASP A 813 -1.76 -25.32 -25.51
N TYR A 814 -1.42 -24.35 -24.66
CA TYR A 814 -2.28 -23.21 -24.35
C TYR A 814 -2.78 -22.47 -25.60
N THR A 815 -1.91 -22.24 -26.58
CA THR A 815 -2.27 -21.50 -27.80
C THR A 815 -3.29 -22.29 -28.63
N LEU A 816 -3.08 -23.59 -28.79
CA LEU A 816 -4.02 -24.47 -29.49
C LEU A 816 -5.38 -24.50 -28.77
N MET A 817 -5.38 -24.77 -27.47
CA MET A 817 -6.62 -24.90 -26.70
C MET A 817 -7.42 -23.59 -26.68
N ARG A 818 -6.75 -22.45 -26.58
CA ARG A 818 -7.40 -21.13 -26.63
C ARG A 818 -7.94 -20.80 -28.02
N VAL A 819 -7.12 -20.87 -29.06
CA VAL A 819 -7.51 -20.48 -30.43
C VAL A 819 -8.57 -21.42 -31.00
N CYS A 820 -8.47 -22.73 -30.70
CA CYS A 820 -9.41 -23.73 -31.18
C CYS A 820 -10.55 -24.05 -30.22
N LYS A 821 -10.71 -23.34 -29.08
CA LYS A 821 -11.70 -23.64 -28.02
C LYS A 821 -13.10 -23.95 -28.56
N GLN A 822 -13.62 -23.10 -29.45
CA GLN A 822 -14.95 -23.27 -30.05
C GLN A 822 -15.02 -24.48 -30.99
N MET A 823 -13.96 -24.72 -31.77
CA MET A 823 -13.90 -25.83 -32.72
C MET A 823 -13.74 -27.18 -32.01
N ILE A 824 -12.95 -27.22 -30.93
CA ILE A 824 -12.83 -28.39 -30.05
C ILE A 824 -14.19 -28.74 -29.46
N LYS A 825 -14.92 -27.76 -28.90
CA LYS A 825 -16.27 -27.98 -28.36
C LYS A 825 -17.25 -28.47 -29.42
N ARG A 826 -17.13 -28.01 -30.66
CA ARG A 826 -18.05 -28.36 -31.75
C ARG A 826 -17.79 -29.73 -32.37
N TYR A 827 -16.53 -30.10 -32.57
CA TYR A 827 -16.15 -31.31 -33.32
C TYR A 827 -15.58 -32.43 -32.45
N CYS A 828 -15.02 -32.11 -31.28
CA CYS A 828 -14.19 -33.04 -30.50
C CYS A 828 -14.68 -33.20 -29.05
N SER A 829 -15.97 -32.96 -28.77
CA SER A 829 -16.54 -33.02 -27.40
C SER A 829 -16.36 -34.38 -26.72
N ASP A 830 -16.38 -35.47 -27.50
CA ASP A 830 -16.35 -36.85 -27.01
C ASP A 830 -14.97 -37.52 -27.21
N THR A 831 -13.95 -36.73 -27.56
CA THR A 831 -12.61 -37.24 -27.88
C THR A 831 -11.70 -37.18 -26.67
N ASP A 832 -10.96 -38.25 -26.39
CA ASP A 832 -9.90 -38.26 -25.37
C ASP A 832 -8.83 -37.19 -25.65
N SER A 833 -8.19 -36.67 -24.60
CA SER A 833 -7.16 -35.61 -24.66
C SER A 833 -6.10 -35.86 -25.74
N LYS A 834 -5.60 -37.10 -25.85
CA LYS A 834 -4.58 -37.52 -26.83
C LYS A 834 -5.07 -37.48 -28.29
N GLY A 835 -6.38 -37.52 -28.51
CA GLY A 835 -7.01 -37.56 -29.83
C GLY A 835 -7.44 -36.19 -30.35
N ILE A 836 -7.40 -35.12 -29.55
CA ILE A 836 -7.90 -33.79 -29.93
C ILE A 836 -7.22 -33.28 -31.20
N MET A 837 -5.89 -33.35 -31.29
CA MET A 837 -5.17 -32.93 -32.50
C MET A 837 -5.59 -33.75 -33.73
N HIS A 838 -5.81 -35.06 -33.58
CA HIS A 838 -6.25 -35.91 -34.68
C HIS A 838 -7.67 -35.55 -35.13
N CYS A 839 -8.59 -35.32 -34.19
CA CYS A 839 -9.96 -34.87 -34.47
C CYS A 839 -9.98 -33.52 -35.20
N LEU A 840 -9.18 -32.55 -34.74
CA LEU A 840 -9.04 -31.24 -35.39
C LEU A 840 -8.46 -31.36 -36.81
N LYS A 841 -7.46 -32.23 -37.02
CA LYS A 841 -6.91 -32.52 -38.36
C LYS A 841 -7.97 -33.06 -39.32
N GLN A 842 -8.80 -34.02 -38.89
CA GLN A 842 -9.87 -34.58 -39.72
C GLN A 842 -10.91 -33.54 -40.15
N ASN A 843 -11.21 -32.58 -39.28
CA ASN A 843 -12.21 -31.54 -39.52
C ASN A 843 -11.63 -30.23 -40.08
N LYS A 844 -10.31 -30.15 -40.29
CA LYS A 844 -9.54 -28.93 -40.68
C LYS A 844 -10.10 -28.21 -41.91
N ASN A 845 -10.63 -28.96 -42.87
CA ASN A 845 -11.13 -28.44 -44.14
C ASN A 845 -12.65 -28.24 -44.18
N SER A 846 -13.35 -28.38 -43.04
CA SER A 846 -14.78 -28.07 -42.95
C SER A 846 -15.04 -26.57 -43.17
N GLU A 847 -16.15 -26.23 -43.83
CA GLU A 847 -16.53 -24.83 -44.10
C GLU A 847 -16.73 -24.02 -42.82
N THR A 848 -17.19 -24.67 -41.75
CA THR A 848 -17.42 -24.05 -40.45
C THR A 848 -16.18 -24.03 -39.53
N MET A 849 -15.01 -24.40 -40.05
CA MET A 849 -13.73 -24.30 -39.31
C MET A 849 -13.28 -22.83 -39.20
N ASP A 850 -12.98 -22.39 -37.98
CA ASP A 850 -12.41 -21.06 -37.75
C ASP A 850 -11.05 -20.90 -38.47
N PRO A 851 -10.84 -19.83 -39.27
CA PRO A 851 -9.60 -19.64 -40.01
C PRO A 851 -8.33 -19.57 -39.14
N LYS A 852 -8.42 -18.99 -37.93
CA LYS A 852 -7.27 -18.92 -37.02
C LYS A 852 -6.98 -20.29 -36.44
N CYS A 853 -8.00 -21.06 -36.08
CA CYS A 853 -7.82 -22.46 -35.65
C CYS A 853 -7.22 -23.30 -36.79
N LYS A 854 -7.69 -23.14 -38.04
CA LYS A 854 -7.13 -23.82 -39.22
C LYS A 854 -5.63 -23.52 -39.41
N GLN A 855 -5.22 -22.26 -39.22
CA GLN A 855 -3.81 -21.86 -39.25
C GLN A 855 -3.02 -22.51 -38.12
N MET A 856 -3.56 -22.52 -36.88
CA MET A 856 -2.91 -23.16 -35.74
C MET A 856 -2.72 -24.67 -35.93
N ILE A 857 -3.74 -25.38 -36.42
CA ILE A 857 -3.64 -26.81 -36.75
C ILE A 857 -2.52 -27.02 -37.78
N THR A 858 -2.45 -26.18 -38.81
CA THR A 858 -1.38 -26.26 -39.83
C THR A 858 -0.01 -26.04 -39.20
N LYS A 859 0.16 -25.02 -38.34
CA LYS A 859 1.42 -24.74 -37.64
C LYS A 859 1.87 -25.93 -36.80
N ARG A 860 0.94 -26.60 -36.10
CA ARG A 860 1.28 -27.81 -35.33
C ARG A 860 1.61 -29.01 -36.21
N GLN A 861 0.92 -29.20 -37.34
CA GLN A 861 1.29 -30.23 -38.32
C GLN A 861 2.71 -30.02 -38.88
N ILE A 862 3.10 -28.77 -39.15
CA ILE A 862 4.48 -28.45 -39.58
C ILE A 862 5.46 -28.91 -38.49
N THR A 863 5.25 -28.51 -37.23
CA THR A 863 6.08 -28.93 -36.09
C THR A 863 6.13 -30.44 -35.88
N GLN A 864 5.03 -31.18 -36.10
CA GLN A 864 5.04 -32.64 -36.01
C GLN A 864 5.99 -33.28 -37.04
N ASN A 865 6.14 -32.65 -38.21
CA ASN A 865 6.97 -33.19 -39.28
C ASN A 865 8.44 -32.76 -39.19
N THR A 866 8.80 -31.80 -38.34
CA THR A 866 10.21 -31.38 -38.17
C THR A 866 11.04 -32.38 -37.39
N ASP A 867 10.45 -33.25 -36.57
CA ASP A 867 11.16 -34.32 -35.87
C ASP A 867 10.24 -35.49 -35.55
N TYR A 868 10.72 -36.72 -35.75
CA TYR A 868 9.93 -37.92 -35.47
C TYR A 868 9.51 -38.04 -34.00
N ARG A 869 10.24 -37.40 -33.07
CA ARG A 869 9.92 -37.37 -31.64
C ARG A 869 8.71 -36.48 -31.34
N LEU A 870 8.46 -35.48 -32.17
CA LEU A 870 7.32 -34.57 -32.09
C LEU A 870 6.05 -35.15 -32.76
N ASN A 871 6.15 -36.33 -33.39
CA ASN A 871 5.00 -37.05 -33.94
C ASN A 871 4.76 -38.36 -33.16
N PRO A 872 3.87 -38.35 -32.15
CA PRO A 872 3.67 -39.52 -31.28
C PRO A 872 3.16 -40.76 -32.01
N ILE A 873 2.31 -40.56 -33.02
CA ILE A 873 1.74 -41.65 -33.83
C ILE A 873 2.85 -42.29 -34.66
N LEU A 874 3.66 -41.48 -35.35
CA LEU A 874 4.79 -41.96 -36.14
C LEU A 874 5.81 -42.68 -35.25
N ARG A 875 6.18 -42.10 -34.10
CA ARG A 875 7.13 -42.71 -33.16
C ARG A 875 6.65 -44.07 -32.66
N LYS A 876 5.34 -44.23 -32.44
CA LYS A 876 4.72 -45.51 -32.03
C LYS A 876 4.73 -46.52 -33.17
N SER A 877 4.21 -46.16 -34.34
CA SER A 877 4.06 -47.06 -35.49
C SER A 877 5.38 -47.46 -36.15
N CYS A 878 6.37 -46.56 -36.18
CA CYS A 878 7.68 -46.80 -36.78
C CYS A 878 8.78 -47.15 -35.75
N LYS A 879 8.41 -47.56 -34.53
CA LYS A 879 9.33 -47.84 -33.41
C LYS A 879 10.47 -48.82 -33.78
N ALA A 880 10.17 -49.83 -34.59
CA ALA A 880 11.15 -50.83 -35.03
C ALA A 880 11.95 -50.40 -36.28
N ASP A 881 11.35 -49.60 -37.17
CA ASP A 881 11.92 -49.25 -38.47
C ASP A 881 12.92 -48.09 -38.38
N ILE A 882 12.68 -47.12 -37.48
CA ILE A 882 13.57 -45.96 -37.28
C ILE A 882 15.01 -46.39 -36.95
N PRO A 883 15.29 -47.19 -35.90
CA PRO A 883 16.65 -47.64 -35.61
C PRO A 883 17.18 -48.63 -36.65
N LYS A 884 16.32 -49.33 -37.38
CA LYS A 884 16.75 -50.30 -38.40
C LYS A 884 17.27 -49.63 -39.67
N PHE A 885 16.59 -48.58 -40.14
CA PHE A 885 16.88 -47.97 -41.44
C PHE A 885 17.55 -46.60 -41.34
N CYS A 886 17.28 -45.83 -40.29
CA CYS A 886 17.75 -44.44 -40.16
C CYS A 886 18.87 -44.28 -39.12
N GLN A 887 19.51 -45.38 -38.71
CA GLN A 887 20.56 -45.39 -37.68
C GLN A 887 21.74 -44.44 -37.98
N ALA A 888 22.11 -44.26 -39.24
CA ALA A 888 23.20 -43.36 -39.63
C ALA A 888 22.90 -41.90 -39.25
N ILE A 889 21.64 -41.49 -39.37
CA ILE A 889 21.17 -40.15 -38.97
C ILE A 889 21.20 -40.04 -37.45
N LEU A 890 20.69 -41.07 -36.74
CA LEU A 890 20.65 -41.09 -35.28
C LEU A 890 22.05 -41.06 -34.64
N LYS A 891 23.06 -41.68 -35.26
CA LYS A 891 24.44 -41.66 -34.75
C LYS A 891 25.13 -40.30 -34.91
N ASN A 892 24.73 -39.53 -35.92
CA ASN A 892 25.31 -38.22 -36.20
C ASN A 892 24.63 -37.11 -35.40
N ALA A 893 23.44 -37.39 -34.86
CA ALA A 893 22.70 -36.47 -34.02
C ALA A 893 23.23 -36.45 -32.58
N LYS A 894 23.27 -35.26 -31.97
CA LYS A 894 23.33 -35.16 -30.50
C LYS A 894 21.91 -35.37 -29.97
N ASP A 895 21.76 -36.00 -28.81
CA ASP A 895 20.45 -36.43 -28.28
C ASP A 895 19.39 -35.31 -28.17
N ASP A 896 19.81 -34.04 -28.12
CA ASP A 896 18.96 -32.88 -27.89
C ASP A 896 18.84 -31.90 -29.08
N THR A 897 19.40 -32.25 -30.25
CA THR A 897 19.25 -31.43 -31.47
C THR A 897 18.09 -31.92 -32.33
N GLU A 898 17.28 -30.99 -32.84
CA GLU A 898 16.18 -31.28 -33.77
C GLU A 898 16.75 -31.83 -35.09
N LEU A 899 16.13 -32.87 -35.65
CA LEU A 899 16.64 -33.56 -36.85
C LEU A 899 16.11 -32.98 -38.17
N GLU A 900 15.40 -31.85 -38.11
CA GLU A 900 14.87 -31.11 -39.26
C GLU A 900 14.12 -31.97 -40.30
N GLY A 901 13.45 -33.05 -39.89
CA GLY A 901 12.69 -33.94 -40.76
C GLY A 901 13.53 -35.01 -41.46
N GLN A 902 14.83 -35.12 -41.19
CA GLN A 902 15.73 -36.09 -41.85
C GLN A 902 15.30 -37.55 -41.64
N VAL A 903 14.79 -37.89 -40.45
CA VAL A 903 14.29 -39.25 -40.17
C VAL A 903 13.01 -39.53 -40.98
N ILE A 904 12.12 -38.56 -41.12
CA ILE A 904 10.91 -38.72 -41.93
C ILE A 904 11.28 -38.87 -43.40
N SER A 905 12.20 -38.05 -43.92
CA SER A 905 12.73 -38.18 -45.29
C SER A 905 13.39 -39.55 -45.53
N CYS A 906 14.18 -40.05 -44.57
CA CYS A 906 14.73 -41.41 -44.61
C CYS A 906 13.63 -42.49 -44.71
N LEU A 907 12.58 -42.39 -43.89
CA LEU A 907 11.45 -43.33 -43.93
C LEU A 907 10.67 -43.23 -45.25
N LYS A 908 10.46 -42.02 -45.81
CA LYS A 908 9.83 -41.82 -47.13
C LYS A 908 10.61 -42.51 -48.25
N VAL A 909 11.95 -42.42 -48.26
CA VAL A 909 12.79 -43.17 -49.21
C VAL A 909 12.59 -44.68 -49.07
N LYS A 910 12.52 -45.20 -47.83
CA LYS A 910 12.29 -46.63 -47.56
C LYS A 910 10.87 -47.11 -47.85
N TYR A 911 9.89 -46.22 -47.79
CA TYR A 911 8.55 -46.45 -48.30
C TYR A 911 8.57 -46.70 -49.81
N GLY A 912 9.29 -45.86 -50.58
CA GLY A 912 9.49 -46.05 -52.01
C GLY A 912 10.16 -47.38 -52.38
N GLU A 913 11.02 -47.89 -51.50
CA GLU A 913 11.66 -49.22 -51.62
C GLU A 913 10.77 -50.39 -51.13
N GLN A 914 9.59 -50.13 -50.57
CA GLN A 914 8.69 -51.11 -49.96
C GLN A 914 9.34 -51.95 -48.83
N ARG A 915 10.19 -51.32 -48.01
CA ARG A 915 10.98 -52.00 -46.96
C ARG A 915 10.49 -51.80 -45.52
N LEU A 916 9.46 -50.98 -45.31
CA LEU A 916 8.92 -50.66 -43.98
C LEU A 916 8.00 -51.77 -43.44
N SER A 917 7.76 -51.77 -42.13
CA SER A 917 6.69 -52.57 -41.51
C SER A 917 5.31 -52.02 -41.90
N THR A 918 4.26 -52.84 -41.83
CA THR A 918 2.90 -52.45 -42.23
C THR A 918 2.39 -51.23 -41.48
N ASP A 919 2.57 -51.19 -40.16
CA ASP A 919 2.09 -50.10 -39.32
C ASP A 919 2.83 -48.79 -39.63
N CYS A 920 4.13 -48.87 -39.89
CA CYS A 920 4.94 -47.71 -40.28
C CYS A 920 4.63 -47.26 -41.72
N GLU A 921 4.46 -48.21 -42.65
CA GLU A 921 4.10 -47.96 -44.05
C GLU A 921 2.77 -47.19 -44.15
N ASP A 922 1.76 -47.58 -43.37
CA ASP A 922 0.46 -46.90 -43.33
C ASP A 922 0.58 -45.46 -42.80
N GLN A 923 1.38 -45.21 -41.76
CA GLN A 923 1.58 -43.86 -41.23
C GLN A 923 2.41 -42.99 -42.18
N ILE A 924 3.45 -43.52 -42.81
CA ILE A 924 4.24 -42.79 -43.80
C ILE A 924 3.41 -42.48 -45.04
N ARG A 925 2.51 -43.37 -45.46
CA ARG A 925 1.55 -43.09 -46.55
C ARG A 925 0.69 -41.86 -46.22
N VAL A 926 0.16 -41.77 -45.00
CA VAL A 926 -0.61 -40.59 -44.55
C VAL A 926 0.26 -39.33 -44.54
N ILE A 927 1.50 -39.41 -44.06
CA ILE A 927 2.42 -38.26 -44.07
C ILE A 927 2.70 -37.78 -45.50
N ILE A 928 3.02 -38.69 -46.44
CA ILE A 928 3.28 -38.32 -47.84
C ILE A 928 2.05 -37.67 -48.47
N GLN A 929 0.85 -38.21 -48.20
CA GLN A 929 -0.41 -37.60 -48.66
C GLN A 929 -0.62 -36.18 -48.14
N GLU A 930 -0.41 -35.97 -46.83
CA GLU A 930 -0.54 -34.66 -46.21
C GLU A 930 0.49 -33.67 -46.77
N THR A 931 1.76 -34.08 -46.93
CA THR A 931 2.80 -33.22 -47.50
C THR A 931 2.56 -32.92 -48.98
N ALA A 932 2.02 -33.88 -49.74
CA ALA A 932 1.71 -33.71 -51.16
C ALA A 932 0.60 -32.69 -51.42
N LEU A 933 -0.34 -32.53 -50.48
CA LEU A 933 -1.39 -31.51 -50.55
C LEU A 933 -0.89 -30.15 -50.07
N ASP A 934 -0.09 -30.11 -49.00
CA ASP A 934 0.48 -28.88 -48.42
C ASP A 934 1.99 -29.01 -48.25
N TYR A 935 2.73 -28.43 -49.19
CA TYR A 935 4.20 -28.46 -49.27
C TYR A 935 4.90 -27.89 -48.02
N ARG A 936 4.19 -27.09 -47.20
CA ARG A 936 4.73 -26.54 -45.93
C ARG A 936 4.92 -27.61 -44.88
N LEU A 937 4.21 -28.73 -44.99
CA LEU A 937 4.32 -29.86 -44.09
C LEU A 937 5.58 -30.71 -44.35
N ASP A 938 6.35 -30.43 -45.41
CA ASP A 938 7.62 -31.10 -45.69
C ASP A 938 8.82 -30.18 -45.34
N PRO A 939 9.49 -30.40 -44.19
CA PRO A 939 10.60 -29.54 -43.78
C PRO A 939 11.82 -29.62 -44.70
N GLN A 940 12.11 -30.78 -45.29
CA GLN A 940 13.27 -30.92 -46.18
C GLN A 940 13.01 -30.18 -47.50
N LEU A 941 11.78 -30.23 -48.01
CA LEU A 941 11.40 -29.43 -49.16
C LEU A 941 11.48 -27.93 -48.85
N GLN A 942 10.99 -27.46 -47.69
CA GLN A 942 11.11 -26.05 -47.28
C GLN A 942 12.57 -25.59 -47.18
N ILE A 943 13.44 -26.41 -46.57
CA ILE A 943 14.85 -26.07 -46.37
C ILE A 943 15.59 -26.04 -47.72
N GLN A 944 15.39 -27.04 -48.57
CA GLN A 944 16.19 -27.23 -49.77
C GLN A 944 15.68 -26.47 -51.00
N CYS A 945 14.37 -26.17 -51.07
CA CYS A 945 13.70 -25.56 -52.24
C CYS A 945 13.11 -24.16 -52.00
N SER A 946 13.41 -23.48 -50.88
CA SER A 946 12.81 -22.17 -50.55
C SER A 946 12.98 -21.12 -51.67
N GLU A 947 14.17 -21.00 -52.24
CA GLU A 947 14.47 -20.06 -53.33
C GLU A 947 13.70 -20.43 -54.62
N GLU A 948 13.73 -21.69 -55.02
CA GLU A 948 13.02 -22.18 -56.21
C GLU A 948 11.50 -22.02 -56.09
N ILE A 949 10.93 -22.28 -54.92
CA ILE A 949 9.49 -22.09 -54.69
C ILE A 949 9.10 -20.63 -54.90
N SER A 950 9.88 -19.70 -54.33
CA SER A 950 9.60 -18.26 -54.47
C SER A 950 9.76 -17.74 -55.90
N THR A 951 10.71 -18.29 -56.66
CA THR A 951 11.08 -17.78 -57.99
C THR A 951 10.34 -18.47 -59.15
N LEU A 952 10.04 -19.76 -59.03
CA LEU A 952 9.43 -20.57 -60.09
C LEU A 952 7.96 -20.89 -59.84
N CYS A 953 7.54 -20.98 -58.57
CA CYS A 953 6.20 -21.44 -58.16
C CYS A 953 5.50 -20.42 -57.24
N GLY A 954 5.80 -19.14 -57.42
CA GLY A 954 5.34 -18.07 -56.54
C GLY A 954 3.82 -17.84 -56.63
N GLU A 955 3.22 -18.01 -57.80
CA GLU A 955 1.77 -17.86 -58.01
C GLU A 955 1.00 -18.97 -57.28
N GLU A 956 1.44 -20.22 -57.44
CA GLU A 956 0.85 -21.38 -56.77
C GLU A 956 1.06 -21.33 -55.25
N ALA A 957 2.22 -20.84 -54.79
CA ALA A 957 2.50 -20.66 -53.36
C ALA A 957 1.66 -19.54 -52.73
N ALA A 958 1.34 -18.48 -53.49
CA ALA A 958 0.53 -17.35 -53.02
C ALA A 958 -0.95 -17.73 -52.78
N ALA A 959 -1.46 -18.75 -53.47
CA ALA A 959 -2.83 -19.23 -53.27
C ALA A 959 -3.05 -19.80 -51.86
N GLN A 960 -2.00 -20.31 -51.19
CA GLN A 960 -2.04 -20.89 -49.83
C GLN A 960 -3.09 -22.00 -49.62
N GLU A 961 -3.63 -22.58 -50.70
CA GLU A 961 -4.60 -23.67 -50.65
C GLU A 961 -3.89 -25.03 -50.69
N PRO A 962 -4.35 -26.04 -49.92
CA PRO A 962 -3.76 -27.38 -49.90
C PRO A 962 -4.20 -28.19 -51.13
N THR A 963 -3.82 -27.73 -52.32
CA THR A 963 -4.21 -28.30 -53.62
C THR A 963 -3.10 -29.17 -54.23
N GLY A 964 -1.91 -29.18 -53.63
CA GLY A 964 -0.72 -29.86 -54.16
C GLY A 964 -0.09 -29.18 -55.40
N GLN A 965 -0.54 -27.98 -55.76
CA GLN A 965 -0.05 -27.29 -56.98
C GLN A 965 1.41 -26.86 -56.90
N VAL A 966 1.93 -26.52 -55.70
CA VAL A 966 3.34 -26.15 -55.54
C VAL A 966 4.25 -27.34 -55.83
N GLU A 967 3.93 -28.52 -55.29
CA GLU A 967 4.68 -29.73 -55.65
C GLU A 967 4.57 -30.05 -57.14
N GLU A 968 3.40 -29.86 -57.75
CA GLU A 968 3.20 -30.05 -59.17
C GLU A 968 4.11 -29.12 -60.00
N CYS A 969 4.15 -27.84 -59.64
CA CYS A 969 5.01 -26.85 -60.28
C CYS A 969 6.50 -27.22 -60.17
N LEU A 970 6.95 -27.70 -59.01
CA LEU A 970 8.32 -28.16 -58.82
C LEU A 970 8.64 -29.40 -59.67
N LYS A 971 7.71 -30.37 -59.75
CA LYS A 971 7.85 -31.57 -60.60
C LYS A 971 7.96 -31.19 -62.09
N MET A 972 7.12 -30.25 -62.56
CA MET A 972 7.14 -29.76 -63.94
C MET A 972 8.42 -28.97 -64.28
N ASN A 973 8.98 -28.25 -63.31
CA ASN A 973 10.19 -27.46 -63.50
C ASN A 973 11.48 -28.18 -63.06
N LEU A 974 11.47 -29.52 -62.90
CA LEU A 974 12.61 -30.32 -62.44
C LEU A 974 13.93 -30.02 -63.16
N LEU A 975 13.88 -29.73 -64.46
CA LEU A 975 15.05 -29.40 -65.28
C LEU A 975 15.59 -27.98 -65.05
N LYS A 976 14.78 -27.07 -64.52
CA LYS A 976 15.11 -25.65 -64.27
C LYS A 976 15.57 -25.39 -62.84
N LEU A 977 15.49 -26.37 -61.95
CA LEU A 977 15.94 -26.25 -60.55
C LEU A 977 17.47 -26.09 -60.50
N LYS A 978 17.93 -25.06 -59.79
CA LYS A 978 19.36 -24.72 -59.68
C LYS A 978 20.01 -25.38 -58.46
N SER A 979 19.31 -25.44 -57.32
CA SER A 979 19.78 -26.10 -56.11
C SER A 979 19.83 -27.61 -56.30
N ASN A 980 21.03 -28.19 -56.13
CA ASN A 980 21.22 -29.64 -56.12
C ASN A 980 20.45 -30.32 -54.96
N GLY A 981 20.29 -29.61 -53.84
CA GLY A 981 19.47 -30.07 -52.71
C GLY A 981 18.00 -30.15 -53.10
N CYS A 982 17.46 -29.07 -53.67
CA CYS A 982 16.05 -29.05 -54.11
C CYS A 982 15.79 -30.14 -55.17
N LYS A 983 16.69 -30.25 -56.15
CA LYS A 983 16.58 -31.25 -57.21
C LYS A 983 16.58 -32.68 -56.65
N LYS A 984 17.40 -32.97 -55.63
CA LYS A 984 17.42 -34.27 -54.95
C LYS A 984 16.07 -34.56 -54.29
N GLU A 985 15.49 -33.58 -53.60
CA GLU A 985 14.21 -33.77 -52.91
C GLU A 985 13.05 -33.96 -53.89
N VAL A 986 12.99 -33.19 -54.98
CA VAL A 986 11.99 -33.40 -56.04
C VAL A 986 12.13 -34.77 -56.70
N LEU A 987 13.36 -35.27 -56.87
CA LEU A 987 13.60 -36.63 -57.35
C LEU A 987 13.14 -37.69 -56.34
N ASN A 988 13.28 -37.46 -55.03
CA ASN A 988 12.75 -38.35 -54.00
C ASN A 988 11.22 -38.38 -54.02
N MET A 989 10.57 -37.23 -54.10
CA MET A 989 9.11 -37.14 -54.27
C MET A 989 8.62 -37.91 -55.51
N LEU A 990 9.36 -37.85 -56.62
CA LEU A 990 9.03 -38.65 -57.82
C LEU A 990 9.18 -40.16 -57.57
N LYS A 991 10.19 -40.60 -56.83
CA LYS A 991 10.34 -42.02 -56.43
C LYS A 991 9.21 -42.47 -55.51
N GLU A 992 8.83 -41.63 -54.56
CA GLU A 992 7.72 -41.86 -53.62
C GLU A 992 6.39 -41.98 -54.36
N SER A 993 6.08 -41.03 -55.26
CA SER A 993 4.84 -41.01 -56.06
C SER A 993 4.65 -42.23 -56.97
N LYS A 994 5.74 -42.93 -57.33
CA LYS A 994 5.69 -44.17 -58.11
C LYS A 994 5.22 -45.36 -57.27
N ALA A 995 5.45 -45.33 -55.96
CA ALA A 995 5.21 -46.48 -55.08
C ALA A 995 3.72 -46.80 -54.92
N ASP A 996 2.86 -45.78 -54.91
CA ASP A 996 1.41 -45.93 -54.88
C ASP A 996 0.71 -44.73 -55.51
N ILE A 997 -0.49 -44.93 -56.08
CA ILE A 997 -1.28 -43.81 -56.59
C ILE A 997 -1.85 -42.95 -55.47
N PHE A 998 -2.13 -43.54 -54.31
CA PHE A 998 -2.72 -42.80 -53.19
C PHE A 998 -1.77 -41.74 -52.61
N VAL A 999 -0.47 -41.85 -52.82
CA VAL A 999 0.51 -40.85 -52.37
C VAL A 999 0.72 -39.68 -53.34
N ASP A 1000 0.11 -39.74 -54.54
CA ASP A 1000 -0.01 -38.61 -55.46
C ASP A 1000 -1.50 -38.20 -55.55
N PRO A 1001 -1.99 -37.34 -54.63
CA PRO A 1001 -3.40 -36.99 -54.55
C PRO A 1001 -3.91 -36.26 -55.81
N VAL A 1002 -3.04 -35.54 -56.50
CA VAL A 1002 -3.35 -34.82 -57.75
C VAL A 1002 -3.56 -35.81 -58.90
N LEU A 1003 -2.70 -36.83 -59.02
CA LEU A 1003 -2.88 -37.90 -59.99
C LEU A 1003 -4.07 -38.80 -59.63
N HIS A 1004 -4.22 -39.14 -58.35
CA HIS A 1004 -5.32 -39.96 -57.87
C HIS A 1004 -6.69 -39.32 -58.14
N THR A 1005 -6.83 -38.01 -57.90
CA THR A 1005 -8.08 -37.28 -58.19
C THR A 1005 -8.37 -37.23 -59.69
N ALA A 1006 -7.35 -37.00 -60.53
CA ALA A 1006 -7.51 -37.04 -61.99
C ALA A 1006 -7.92 -38.44 -62.52
N CYS A 1007 -7.41 -39.51 -61.90
CA CYS A 1007 -7.64 -40.89 -62.31
C CYS A 1007 -8.74 -41.63 -61.54
N ALA A 1008 -9.45 -40.97 -60.62
CA ALA A 1008 -10.40 -41.63 -59.70
C ALA A 1008 -11.51 -42.43 -60.44
N LEU A 1009 -12.05 -41.87 -61.52
CA LEU A 1009 -13.05 -42.56 -62.35
C LEU A 1009 -12.44 -43.75 -63.10
N ASP A 1010 -11.24 -43.60 -63.65
CA ASP A 1010 -10.57 -44.66 -64.39
C ASP A 1010 -10.16 -45.84 -63.49
N ILE A 1011 -9.74 -45.56 -62.25
CA ILE A 1011 -9.48 -46.59 -61.23
C ILE A 1011 -10.76 -47.39 -60.96
N LYS A 1012 -11.91 -46.70 -60.81
CA LYS A 1012 -13.20 -47.35 -60.56
C LYS A 1012 -13.72 -48.15 -61.76
N HIS A 1013 -13.37 -47.76 -62.99
CA HIS A 1013 -13.84 -48.47 -64.19
C HIS A 1013 -12.90 -49.60 -64.65
N HIS A 1014 -11.58 -49.40 -64.54
CA HIS A 1014 -10.58 -50.31 -65.10
C HIS A 1014 -9.81 -51.10 -64.05
N CYS A 1015 -9.68 -50.59 -62.82
CA CYS A 1015 -8.87 -51.20 -61.76
C CYS A 1015 -9.70 -51.58 -60.50
N ALA A 1016 -11.04 -51.64 -60.60
CA ALA A 1016 -11.91 -51.87 -59.44
C ALA A 1016 -11.68 -53.21 -58.71
N ALA A 1017 -11.26 -54.25 -59.43
CA ALA A 1017 -10.98 -55.56 -58.86
C ALA A 1017 -9.62 -55.63 -58.13
N ILE A 1018 -8.80 -54.58 -58.25
CA ILE A 1018 -7.44 -54.57 -57.70
C ILE A 1018 -7.46 -53.89 -56.34
N PRO A 1019 -6.99 -54.57 -55.28
CA PRO A 1019 -7.00 -53.99 -53.94
C PRO A 1019 -6.03 -52.80 -53.86
N PRO A 1020 -6.42 -51.71 -53.17
CA PRO A 1020 -5.57 -50.53 -52.97
C PRO A 1020 -4.31 -50.88 -52.18
N GLY A 1021 -3.24 -50.09 -52.33
CA GLY A 1021 -1.96 -50.32 -51.63
C GLY A 1021 -0.90 -51.05 -52.47
N LYS A 1022 0.36 -50.89 -52.07
CA LYS A 1022 1.57 -51.49 -52.67
C LYS A 1022 1.73 -51.20 -54.17
N GLY A 1023 1.14 -50.12 -54.67
CA GLY A 1023 1.25 -49.71 -56.07
C GLY A 1023 0.48 -50.55 -57.06
N ARG A 1024 -0.41 -51.46 -56.62
CA ARG A 1024 -1.14 -52.36 -57.54
C ARG A 1024 -2.05 -51.60 -58.50
N GLN A 1025 -2.78 -50.61 -57.99
CA GLN A 1025 -3.65 -49.76 -58.81
C GLN A 1025 -2.83 -48.83 -59.71
N MET A 1026 -1.64 -48.40 -59.27
CA MET A 1026 -0.71 -47.65 -60.12
C MET A 1026 -0.22 -48.50 -61.30
N SER A 1027 0.21 -49.73 -61.06
CA SER A 1027 0.63 -50.66 -62.11
C SER A 1027 -0.49 -50.93 -63.12
N CYS A 1028 -1.72 -51.13 -62.65
CA CYS A 1028 -2.89 -51.29 -63.51
C CYS A 1028 -3.12 -50.10 -64.45
N LEU A 1029 -3.00 -48.87 -63.93
CA LEU A 1029 -3.17 -47.67 -64.75
C LEU A 1029 -2.03 -47.51 -65.76
N ILE A 1030 -0.79 -47.83 -65.39
CA ILE A 1030 0.36 -47.81 -66.31
C ILE A 1030 0.17 -48.84 -67.43
N GLU A 1031 -0.33 -50.03 -67.13
CA GLU A 1031 -0.69 -51.05 -68.12
C GLU A 1031 -1.83 -50.57 -69.03
N ALA A 1032 -2.88 -49.98 -68.45
CA ALA A 1032 -4.01 -49.40 -69.18
C ALA A 1032 -3.59 -48.23 -70.09
N LEU A 1033 -2.56 -47.46 -69.73
CA LEU A 1033 -2.00 -46.39 -70.57
C LEU A 1033 -1.28 -46.94 -71.81
N GLN A 1034 -0.65 -48.12 -71.69
CA GLN A 1034 0.06 -48.79 -72.78
C GLN A 1034 -0.87 -49.60 -73.69
N ASP A 1035 -2.03 -50.03 -73.19
CA ASP A 1035 -3.04 -50.72 -73.97
C ASP A 1035 -3.77 -49.77 -74.93
N LYS A 1036 -3.83 -50.16 -76.21
CA LYS A 1036 -4.54 -49.38 -77.25
C LYS A 1036 -6.06 -49.51 -77.16
N VAL A 1037 -6.57 -50.49 -76.42
CA VAL A 1037 -8.01 -50.79 -76.29
C VAL A 1037 -8.63 -49.99 -75.14
N VAL A 1038 -7.86 -49.68 -74.10
CA VAL A 1038 -8.35 -48.96 -72.92
C VAL A 1038 -8.25 -47.46 -73.15
N ARG A 1039 -9.36 -46.73 -72.88
CA ARG A 1039 -9.42 -45.28 -73.05
C ARG A 1039 -9.63 -44.59 -71.70
N LEU A 1040 -8.53 -44.17 -71.11
CA LEU A 1040 -8.51 -43.34 -69.89
C LEU A 1040 -9.13 -41.96 -70.14
N GLN A 1041 -9.64 -41.32 -69.09
CA GLN A 1041 -10.07 -39.92 -69.14
C GLN A 1041 -8.93 -39.01 -69.62
N PRO A 1042 -9.22 -37.93 -70.38
CA PRO A 1042 -8.18 -37.07 -70.95
C PRO A 1042 -7.19 -36.52 -69.91
N GLU A 1043 -7.71 -36.11 -68.75
CA GLU A 1043 -6.90 -35.55 -67.67
C GLU A 1043 -6.04 -36.61 -66.97
N CYS A 1044 -6.60 -37.78 -66.67
CA CYS A 1044 -5.85 -38.91 -66.13
C CYS A 1044 -4.74 -39.35 -67.11
N LYS A 1045 -5.09 -39.51 -68.39
CA LYS A 1045 -4.14 -39.92 -69.43
C LYS A 1045 -2.97 -38.96 -69.53
N LYS A 1046 -3.24 -37.65 -69.58
CA LYS A 1046 -2.21 -36.61 -69.67
C LYS A 1046 -1.28 -36.65 -68.45
N ARG A 1047 -1.83 -36.55 -67.24
CA ARG A 1047 -1.02 -36.52 -66.01
C ARG A 1047 -0.26 -37.83 -65.78
N LEU A 1048 -0.87 -38.98 -66.04
CA LEU A 1048 -0.20 -40.27 -65.92
C LEU A 1048 0.95 -40.40 -66.92
N GLN A 1049 0.79 -39.89 -68.14
CA GLN A 1049 1.86 -39.87 -69.14
C GLN A 1049 3.01 -38.95 -68.71
N ASP A 1050 2.71 -37.74 -68.24
CA ASP A 1050 3.71 -36.81 -67.71
C ASP A 1050 4.54 -37.46 -66.57
N ARG A 1051 3.87 -38.20 -65.67
CA ARG A 1051 4.52 -38.92 -64.57
C ARG A 1051 5.44 -40.05 -65.03
N VAL A 1052 5.00 -40.85 -66.00
CA VAL A 1052 5.82 -41.93 -66.58
C VAL A 1052 7.11 -41.37 -67.20
N GLU A 1053 7.02 -40.23 -67.89
CA GLU A 1053 8.19 -39.54 -68.45
C GLU A 1053 9.13 -39.02 -67.35
N MET A 1054 8.59 -38.37 -66.31
CA MET A 1054 9.36 -37.88 -65.17
C MET A 1054 10.07 -39.00 -64.40
N TRP A 1055 9.40 -40.13 -64.14
CA TRP A 1055 10.02 -41.29 -63.50
C TRP A 1055 11.14 -41.89 -64.36
N GLY A 1056 10.95 -41.91 -65.68
CA GLY A 1056 11.98 -42.32 -66.63
C GLY A 1056 13.21 -41.43 -66.59
N PHE A 1057 13.03 -40.12 -66.41
CA PHE A 1057 14.13 -39.18 -66.21
C PHE A 1057 14.80 -39.36 -64.84
N ALA A 1058 14.03 -39.49 -63.76
CA ALA A 1058 14.56 -39.68 -62.41
C ALA A 1058 15.41 -40.95 -62.29
N ALA A 1059 15.02 -42.04 -62.97
CA ALA A 1059 15.80 -43.26 -63.04
C ALA A 1059 17.15 -43.11 -63.77
N LYS A 1060 17.28 -42.16 -64.70
CA LYS A 1060 18.53 -41.89 -65.44
C LYS A 1060 19.51 -41.00 -64.66
N VAL A 1061 19.01 -40.20 -63.72
CA VAL A 1061 19.78 -39.13 -63.04
C VAL A 1061 20.18 -39.52 -61.60
N ALA A 1062 19.60 -40.56 -61.01
CA ALA A 1062 19.98 -41.03 -59.68
C ALA A 1062 21.23 -41.95 -59.74
N PRO A 1063 22.39 -41.56 -59.15
CA PRO A 1063 23.53 -42.45 -59.04
C PRO A 1063 23.25 -43.60 -58.05
N ALA A 1064 23.77 -44.79 -58.31
CA ALA A 1064 23.79 -45.87 -57.32
C ALA A 1064 24.79 -45.51 -56.21
N GLU A 1065 24.32 -45.30 -54.98
CA GLU A 1065 25.17 -44.89 -53.85
C GLU A 1065 25.90 -46.09 -53.18
N GLY A 1066 25.78 -47.30 -53.71
CA GLY A 1066 26.51 -48.47 -53.20
C GLY A 1066 26.49 -49.71 -54.10
N PHE A 1067 27.36 -50.69 -53.81
CA PHE A 1067 27.44 -51.96 -54.56
C PHE A 1067 26.16 -52.80 -54.51
N SER A 1068 25.34 -52.68 -53.46
CA SER A 1068 24.03 -53.36 -53.40
C SER A 1068 23.02 -52.72 -54.35
N ASP A 1069 23.00 -51.40 -54.44
CA ASP A 1069 22.10 -50.67 -55.33
C ASP A 1069 22.55 -50.79 -56.78
N LEU A 1070 23.86 -50.85 -57.02
CA LEU A 1070 24.43 -51.19 -58.32
C LEU A 1070 24.03 -52.62 -58.72
N ALA A 1071 24.08 -53.59 -57.80
CA ALA A 1071 23.64 -54.96 -58.06
C ALA A 1071 22.13 -55.03 -58.36
N VAL A 1072 21.28 -54.30 -57.62
CA VAL A 1072 19.84 -54.23 -57.89
C VAL A 1072 19.55 -53.53 -59.22
N GLN A 1073 20.23 -52.44 -59.55
CA GLN A 1073 20.10 -51.76 -60.85
C GLN A 1073 20.58 -52.63 -62.01
N VAL A 1074 21.66 -53.39 -61.83
CA VAL A 1074 22.16 -54.35 -62.84
C VAL A 1074 21.18 -55.51 -63.00
N MET A 1075 20.57 -56.00 -61.92
CA MET A 1075 19.59 -57.11 -61.95
C MET A 1075 18.22 -56.69 -62.49
N THR A 1076 17.85 -55.42 -62.35
CA THR A 1076 16.59 -54.83 -62.89
C THR A 1076 16.76 -54.25 -64.30
N SER A 1077 17.99 -54.12 -64.79
CA SER A 1077 18.27 -53.67 -66.15
C SER A 1077 17.79 -54.68 -67.21
N PRO A 1078 17.21 -54.23 -68.33
CA PRO A 1078 16.88 -55.11 -69.47
C PRO A 1078 18.13 -55.78 -70.07
N SER A 1079 19.34 -55.25 -69.82
CA SER A 1079 20.62 -55.80 -70.28
C SER A 1079 21.39 -56.57 -69.20
N LYS A 1080 20.74 -57.01 -68.11
CA LYS A 1080 21.36 -57.72 -66.97
C LYS A 1080 22.30 -58.85 -67.37
N ASN A 1081 21.92 -59.66 -68.36
CA ASN A 1081 22.69 -60.82 -68.81
C ASN A 1081 24.02 -60.39 -69.45
N TYR A 1082 24.03 -59.27 -70.18
CA TYR A 1082 25.23 -58.73 -70.81
C TYR A 1082 26.20 -58.19 -69.76
N ILE A 1083 25.70 -57.41 -68.80
CA ILE A 1083 26.52 -56.82 -67.74
C ILE A 1083 27.14 -57.90 -66.84
N LEU A 1084 26.35 -58.92 -66.46
CA LEU A 1084 26.85 -60.07 -65.69
C LEU A 1084 27.93 -60.86 -66.44
N SER A 1085 27.79 -61.03 -67.76
CA SER A 1085 28.81 -61.71 -68.58
C SER A 1085 30.15 -60.97 -68.60
N ILE A 1086 30.12 -59.64 -68.68
CA ILE A 1086 31.33 -58.80 -68.68
C ILE A 1086 32.03 -58.85 -67.32
N LEU A 1087 31.27 -58.76 -66.22
CA LEU A 1087 31.82 -58.88 -64.86
C LEU A 1087 32.48 -60.24 -64.65
N LEU A 1088 31.85 -61.32 -65.12
CA LEU A 1088 32.41 -62.67 -65.05
C LEU A 1088 33.74 -62.78 -65.81
N VAL A 1089 33.81 -62.25 -67.03
CA VAL A 1089 35.04 -62.21 -67.83
C VAL A 1089 36.13 -61.39 -67.14
N GLY A 1090 35.79 -60.25 -66.54
CA GLY A 1090 36.73 -59.43 -65.77
C GLY A 1090 37.33 -60.16 -64.55
N VAL A 1091 36.49 -60.89 -63.80
CA VAL A 1091 36.95 -61.73 -62.68
C VAL A 1091 37.85 -62.87 -63.17
N CYS A 1092 37.51 -63.52 -64.30
CA CYS A 1092 38.37 -64.52 -64.91
C CYS A 1092 39.74 -63.94 -65.30
N VAL A 1093 39.79 -62.77 -65.93
CA VAL A 1093 41.04 -62.10 -66.30
C VAL A 1093 41.90 -61.75 -65.08
N LEU A 1094 41.30 -61.25 -64.00
CA LEU A 1094 42.01 -60.97 -62.74
C LEU A 1094 42.49 -62.24 -62.03
N PHE A 1095 41.71 -63.32 -62.07
CA PHE A 1095 42.09 -64.61 -61.50
C PHE A 1095 43.27 -65.24 -62.27
N PHE A 1096 43.23 -65.20 -63.61
CA PHE A 1096 44.33 -65.68 -64.45
C PHE A 1096 45.56 -64.76 -64.36
N GLY A 1097 45.38 -63.44 -64.26
CA GLY A 1097 46.45 -62.47 -64.02
C GLY A 1097 47.10 -62.66 -62.64
N GLY A 1098 46.30 -62.89 -61.60
CA GLY A 1098 46.77 -63.18 -60.24
C GLY A 1098 47.49 -64.53 -60.13
N LEU A 1099 47.06 -65.55 -60.89
CA LEU A 1099 47.76 -66.83 -60.99
C LEU A 1099 49.12 -66.71 -61.71
N LEU A 1100 49.21 -65.83 -62.71
CA LEU A 1100 50.45 -65.54 -63.43
C LEU A 1100 51.43 -64.70 -62.57
N CYS A 1101 50.94 -63.65 -61.89
CA CYS A 1101 51.76 -62.83 -60.98
C CYS A 1101 52.13 -63.58 -59.69
N GLY A 1102 51.27 -64.45 -59.17
CA GLY A 1102 51.55 -65.28 -58.00
C GLY A 1102 52.63 -66.34 -58.23
N ARG A 1103 52.96 -66.67 -59.48
CA ARG A 1103 54.10 -67.53 -59.83
C ARG A 1103 55.43 -66.78 -59.92
N ILE A 1104 55.43 -65.45 -60.07
CA ILE A 1104 56.65 -64.63 -60.20
C ILE A 1104 57.22 -64.23 -58.83
N THR A 1105 56.43 -64.23 -57.74
CA THR A 1105 56.90 -63.81 -56.39
C THR A 1105 57.30 -64.95 -55.45
N LYS A 1106 57.71 -66.12 -55.96
CA LYS A 1106 58.09 -67.30 -55.14
C LYS A 1106 59.43 -67.18 -54.38
N ARG A 1107 60.06 -66.00 -54.35
CA ARG A 1107 61.24 -65.69 -53.50
C ARG A 1107 61.03 -64.43 -52.67
N VAL A 1108 60.06 -64.42 -51.76
CA VAL A 1108 60.03 -63.48 -50.63
C VAL A 1108 59.50 -64.24 -49.40
N THR A 1109 60.20 -64.13 -48.28
CA THR A 1109 59.89 -64.78 -47.00
C THR A 1109 58.62 -64.21 -46.36
N ARG A 1110 57.95 -65.03 -45.55
CA ARG A 1110 56.60 -64.82 -45.00
C ARG A 1110 56.46 -63.58 -44.09
N GLU A 1111 57.55 -62.97 -43.66
CA GLU A 1111 57.56 -61.83 -42.73
C GLU A 1111 57.34 -60.46 -43.41
N MET A 1112 57.43 -60.34 -44.74
CA MET A 1112 57.11 -59.08 -45.46
C MET A 1112 55.66 -59.00 -45.96
N LYS A 1113 54.83 -60.02 -45.74
CA LYS A 1113 53.46 -60.07 -46.28
C LYS A 1113 52.39 -59.40 -45.41
N ASP A 1114 52.69 -59.13 -44.14
CA ASP A 1114 51.73 -58.55 -43.18
C ASP A 1114 51.90 -57.03 -42.99
N ARG A 1115 52.75 -56.35 -43.78
CA ARG A 1115 52.98 -54.90 -43.64
C ARG A 1115 52.46 -53.99 -44.76
N ASP A 1116 52.06 -54.53 -45.92
CA ASP A 1116 51.69 -53.71 -47.09
C ASP A 1116 50.35 -54.12 -47.74
N PHE A 1117 49.30 -54.32 -46.92
CA PHE A 1117 47.91 -54.43 -47.43
C PHE A 1117 47.17 -53.07 -47.46
N PHE A 1118 47.86 -51.97 -47.16
CA PHE A 1118 47.29 -50.61 -47.15
C PHE A 1118 48.24 -49.60 -47.82
N ALA A 1119 48.43 -49.71 -49.14
CA ALA A 1119 48.77 -48.61 -50.05
C ALA A 1119 49.11 -49.19 -51.43
N PRO A 1120 48.12 -49.27 -52.35
CA PRO A 1120 48.17 -48.30 -53.44
C PRO A 1120 46.77 -47.94 -53.93
N LEU A 1121 46.14 -46.95 -53.29
CA LEU A 1121 45.06 -46.17 -53.90
C LEU A 1121 45.37 -44.66 -53.90
N ILE A 1122 46.60 -44.29 -53.49
CA ILE A 1122 47.07 -42.90 -53.42
C ILE A 1122 47.88 -42.47 -54.66
N CYS A 1123 48.18 -43.38 -55.61
CA CYS A 1123 48.94 -43.02 -56.81
C CYS A 1123 48.12 -42.86 -58.11
N ILE A 1124 46.78 -42.81 -58.06
CA ILE A 1124 45.94 -42.49 -59.24
C ILE A 1124 45.35 -41.06 -59.16
N PHE A 1125 45.57 -40.32 -58.07
CA PHE A 1125 44.93 -39.01 -57.84
C PHE A 1125 45.68 -37.77 -58.37
N VAL A 1126 46.72 -37.92 -59.22
CA VAL A 1126 47.49 -36.77 -59.74
C VAL A 1126 47.44 -36.61 -61.27
N THR A 1127 46.66 -37.42 -62.01
CA THR A 1127 46.65 -37.31 -63.48
C THR A 1127 45.27 -37.40 -64.14
N VAL A 1128 44.22 -36.84 -63.54
CA VAL A 1128 42.95 -36.51 -64.25
C VAL A 1128 42.32 -35.23 -63.67
N LEU A 1129 43.10 -34.15 -63.59
CA LEU A 1129 42.60 -32.77 -63.51
C LEU A 1129 43.28 -31.95 -64.61
N ARG A 1130 42.98 -32.36 -65.85
CA ARG A 1130 43.08 -31.58 -67.09
C ARG A 1130 42.29 -32.34 -68.16
N TYR A 1131 40.96 -32.26 -68.06
CA TYR A 1131 39.98 -32.00 -69.12
C TYR A 1131 38.58 -31.96 -68.51
#